data_AF-A0A9X1NUS8-F1
#
_entry.id   AF-A0A9X1NUS8-F1
#
_cell.length_a   1.000
_cell.length_b   1.000
_cell.length_c   1.000
_cell.angle_alpha   90.00
_cell.angle_beta   90.00
_cell.angle_gamma   90.00
#
_symmetry.space_group_name_H-M   'P 1'
#
loop_
_entity.id
_entity.type
_entity.pdbx_description
1 polymer ?
#
loop_
_entity_poly.entity_id
_entity_poly.type
_entity_poly.pdbx_seq_one_letter_code
_entity_poly.pdbx_strand_id
1 'polypeptide(L)'
;MSLRTHYEDMPSYEVYRRVTEMDWHSSTSLKTPPPSYDPIFTPLFVAAGFTGVVAGTTITTASIASAIATTALTFGLQMLMAPKPPKPEDGKAPKTQAVPYRQWCVGTNRLSGAFMLWESAGNKLFAVQAVAGHPVSAFKKFWLHDDVVELAELDSTGQRMGDSNPYADGVYIFRRLGSESLADLPYQNIIDRFAEKPLAERLWTPDHLGIGQASMAMIARATKATKQQQRFPYGVPNLTAEIDGAKCWDFRNPAQSPTNPATWTFTKNSALILAWHLCFSEFGERADYTKAILPVIDLWKEEADICDEDVPLNGGGTEKRYECNGWDTAENSPKAGLNAILATCDGHLVVRGDGARILTVGKFRESRCSTLSDADISGHSIQYDVLFEDEVNRLIPKFTYPAIDYATADTDYFEDTAAQLKAGRVLPQEAEYTWVQQWRQARRLAKREWLRIQQKVNGSIDVRHSGINAAYSRWVRLDTPFLIPKLNGTIVENRRSVLALTKGGFSMDIKAHPENIDFWAPATDEGMQPPIPPKQNKDGLATPVINLVRAKSNGSSVYIRVDIIDPDDDSLIPITRYRLADDGSGNPGEWIDQEYPDATPAGGFIKLNTTVVPSGKLIEVQAAYKTSKNTGDWSLTATVTSTVDGTAPDAAEALDFTAPTFSARAANTTASQGRTTYLTFKVGTTSQTFAAATLINKLAAAPGDVRYVQPVSAAGATRRLWVQPENASGVAGPTSFIDRVVP
;
A
#
# COMPACT_ATOMS: atom_id res chain seq x y z
N MET A 1 68.52 -33.11 -1.05
CA MET A 1 69.66 -32.31 -0.55
C MET A 1 69.08 -31.06 0.09
N SER A 2 69.44 -30.53 1.25
CA SER A 2 70.41 -30.83 2.32
C SER A 2 69.94 -29.95 3.50
N LEU A 3 69.53 -30.50 4.64
CA LEU A 3 69.22 -29.69 5.84
C LEU A 3 69.43 -30.47 7.17
N ARG A 4 70.24 -31.55 7.18
CA ARG A 4 70.44 -32.38 8.38
C ARG A 4 71.77 -32.17 9.12
N THR A 5 72.55 -31.13 8.81
CA THR A 5 73.96 -31.07 9.24
C THR A 5 74.34 -29.94 10.22
N HIS A 6 73.40 -29.31 10.94
CA HIS A 6 73.76 -28.14 11.78
C HIS A 6 73.20 -28.13 13.21
N TYR A 7 72.82 -29.27 13.80
CA TYR A 7 72.35 -29.29 15.20
C TYR A 7 73.44 -29.57 16.24
N GLU A 8 74.63 -30.01 15.83
CA GLU A 8 75.65 -30.52 16.77
C GLU A 8 76.49 -29.39 17.45
N ASP A 9 76.61 -28.21 16.82
CA ASP A 9 77.45 -27.10 17.32
C ASP A 9 76.66 -25.83 17.73
N MET A 10 75.32 -25.88 17.75
CA MET A 10 74.51 -24.70 18.08
C MET A 10 74.26 -24.56 19.58
N PRO A 11 74.32 -23.32 20.14
CA PRO A 11 73.93 -23.09 21.52
C PRO A 11 72.43 -23.37 21.70
N SER A 12 72.08 -23.90 22.88
CA SER A 12 70.74 -24.47 23.18
C SER A 12 69.58 -23.52 22.90
N TYR A 13 69.77 -22.21 23.03
CA TYR A 13 68.73 -21.21 22.75
C TYR A 13 68.43 -21.06 21.24
N GLU A 14 69.41 -21.23 20.36
CA GLU A 14 69.24 -21.18 18.90
C GLU A 14 68.54 -22.45 18.40
N VAL A 15 68.91 -23.61 18.95
CA VAL A 15 68.23 -24.88 18.69
C VAL A 15 66.76 -24.79 19.11
N TYR A 16 66.50 -24.26 20.32
CA TYR A 16 65.13 -24.07 20.80
C TYR A 16 64.33 -23.13 19.89
N ARG A 17 64.90 -21.99 19.50
CA ARG A 17 64.24 -21.04 18.59
C ARG A 17 63.90 -21.68 17.25
N ARG A 18 64.84 -22.40 16.61
CA ARG A 18 64.61 -23.01 15.30
C ARG A 18 63.65 -24.19 15.34
N VAL A 19 63.68 -25.00 16.41
CA VAL A 19 62.68 -26.04 16.63
C VAL A 19 61.30 -25.41 16.81
N THR A 20 61.21 -24.27 17.51
CA THR A 20 59.95 -23.52 17.71
C THR A 20 59.45 -22.89 16.40
N GLU A 21 60.33 -22.32 15.58
CA GLU A 21 59.99 -21.81 14.24
C GLU A 21 59.53 -22.95 13.31
N MET A 22 60.18 -24.12 13.36
CA MET A 22 59.75 -25.31 12.60
C MET A 22 58.41 -25.86 13.10
N ASP A 23 58.16 -25.88 14.42
CA ASP A 23 56.86 -26.28 15.01
C ASP A 23 55.75 -25.29 14.61
N TRP A 24 56.04 -23.99 14.53
CA TRP A 24 55.09 -22.97 14.09
C TRP A 24 54.76 -23.06 12.60
N HIS A 25 55.73 -23.42 11.75
CA HIS A 25 55.53 -23.55 10.31
C HIS A 25 55.00 -24.93 9.87
N SER A 26 55.03 -25.95 10.74
CA SER A 26 54.60 -27.33 10.43
C SER A 26 53.31 -27.79 11.13
N SER A 27 52.70 -26.95 11.96
CA SER A 27 51.52 -27.32 12.76
C SER A 27 50.20 -26.98 12.05
N THR A 28 49.56 -28.02 11.52
CA THR A 28 48.11 -28.06 11.32
C THR A 28 47.44 -28.55 12.62
N SER A 29 46.66 -27.67 13.25
CA SER A 29 45.47 -27.93 14.08
C SER A 29 45.49 -28.49 15.53
N LEU A 30 46.59 -28.82 16.22
CA LEU A 30 46.45 -29.47 17.55
C LEU A 30 47.52 -29.11 18.61
N LYS A 31 47.42 -27.94 19.26
CA LYS A 31 47.85 -27.71 20.67
C LYS A 31 47.07 -26.56 21.30
N THR A 32 46.05 -26.86 22.11
CA THR A 32 45.52 -25.94 23.13
C THR A 32 46.43 -25.98 24.37
N PRO A 33 46.75 -24.85 25.01
CA PRO A 33 47.43 -24.88 26.31
C PRO A 33 46.52 -25.52 27.39
N PRO A 34 47.09 -26.18 28.41
CA PRO A 34 46.31 -26.81 29.49
C PRO A 34 45.50 -25.77 30.28
N PRO A 35 44.31 -26.14 30.79
CA PRO A 35 43.44 -25.21 31.50
C PRO A 35 44.10 -24.75 32.81
N SER A 36 44.43 -23.47 32.90
CA SER A 36 44.75 -22.80 34.16
C SER A 36 43.46 -22.53 34.92
N TYR A 37 43.27 -23.18 36.06
CA TYR A 37 42.18 -22.88 36.98
C TYR A 37 42.39 -21.50 37.61
N ASP A 38 41.56 -20.52 37.25
CA ASP A 38 41.51 -19.18 37.88
C ASP A 38 40.19 -19.05 38.66
N PRO A 39 40.22 -18.79 39.98
CA PRO A 39 39.04 -18.80 40.86
C PRO A 39 38.04 -17.65 40.67
N ILE A 40 38.21 -16.76 39.68
CA ILE A 40 37.31 -15.62 39.47
C ILE A 40 36.13 -15.95 38.51
N PHE A 41 36.23 -17.01 37.70
CA PHE A 41 35.26 -17.27 36.61
C PHE A 41 34.18 -18.32 36.90
N THR A 42 34.21 -18.98 38.06
CA THR A 42 33.31 -20.09 38.40
C THR A 42 31.83 -19.72 38.68
N PRO A 43 31.39 -18.47 38.96
CA PRO A 43 29.96 -18.19 39.13
C PRO A 43 29.20 -17.98 37.81
N LEU A 44 29.87 -17.78 36.66
CA LEU A 44 29.18 -17.54 35.38
C LEU A 44 28.68 -18.84 34.72
N PHE A 45 29.19 -20.00 35.15
CA PHE A 45 28.94 -21.31 34.53
C PHE A 45 27.69 -22.05 35.04
N VAL A 46 26.84 -21.42 35.85
CA VAL A 46 25.57 -22.02 36.31
C VAL A 46 24.34 -21.56 35.50
N ALA A 47 24.48 -20.55 34.62
CA ALA A 47 23.32 -19.96 33.90
C ALA A 47 23.07 -20.48 32.47
N ALA A 48 23.90 -21.38 31.92
CA ALA A 48 23.72 -21.90 30.56
C ALA A 48 23.83 -23.43 30.57
N GLY A 49 22.67 -24.10 30.68
CA GLY A 49 22.56 -25.55 30.59
C GLY A 49 23.02 -26.05 29.21
N PHE A 50 24.15 -26.77 29.19
CA PHE A 50 24.63 -27.51 28.03
C PHE A 50 24.17 -28.98 28.11
N THR A 51 23.47 -29.43 27.09
CA THR A 51 23.46 -30.85 26.67
C THR A 51 23.88 -30.88 25.21
N GLY A 52 25.07 -31.43 24.96
CA GLY A 52 25.63 -31.56 23.62
C GLY A 52 25.27 -32.88 22.96
N VAL A 53 25.11 -32.85 21.63
CA VAL A 53 25.50 -33.93 20.70
C VAL A 53 25.87 -33.26 19.36
N VAL A 54 27.03 -33.61 18.83
CA VAL A 54 27.53 -33.26 17.49
C VAL A 54 27.30 -34.46 16.58
N ALA A 55 26.47 -34.33 15.53
CA ALA A 55 26.54 -35.09 14.28
C ALA A 55 25.46 -34.64 13.28
N GLY A 56 25.85 -34.39 12.02
CA GLY A 56 24.94 -34.31 10.87
C GLY A 56 24.98 -32.97 10.12
N THR A 57 25.49 -33.00 8.89
CA THR A 57 25.52 -31.90 7.93
C THR A 57 24.13 -31.63 7.35
N THR A 58 23.40 -30.74 8.00
CA THR A 58 22.44 -29.81 7.39
C THR A 58 22.64 -28.48 8.12
N ILE A 59 22.64 -27.35 7.40
CA ILE A 59 22.85 -26.02 7.99
C ILE A 59 21.61 -25.62 8.80
N THR A 60 21.47 -26.22 9.98
CA THR A 60 20.55 -25.83 11.05
C THR A 60 21.29 -25.89 12.38
N THR A 61 22.41 -25.16 12.50
CA THR A 61 23.03 -24.91 13.80
C THR A 61 22.30 -23.76 14.51
N ALA A 62 21.23 -24.14 15.20
CA ALA A 62 20.73 -23.42 16.37
C ALA A 62 21.73 -23.57 17.52
N SER A 63 22.94 -23.03 17.37
CA SER A 63 23.80 -22.80 18.52
C SER A 63 23.20 -21.64 19.32
N ILE A 64 22.90 -21.87 20.60
CA ILE A 64 22.62 -20.83 21.59
C ILE A 64 23.91 -20.02 21.76
N ALA A 65 24.15 -19.12 20.82
CA ALA A 65 25.29 -18.24 20.77
C ALA A 65 24.75 -16.84 20.52
N SER A 66 25.16 -15.88 21.36
CA SER A 66 24.82 -14.47 21.28
C SER A 66 25.32 -13.89 19.96
N ALA A 67 24.49 -14.00 18.91
CA ALA A 67 24.78 -13.40 17.62
C ALA A 67 24.96 -11.88 17.81
N ILE A 68 26.08 -11.37 17.33
CA ILE A 68 26.44 -9.95 17.41
C ILE A 68 25.91 -9.22 16.19
N ALA A 69 25.79 -9.89 15.04
CA ALA A 69 25.15 -9.35 13.85
C ALA A 69 23.98 -10.24 13.43
N THR A 70 22.85 -9.62 13.09
CA THR A 70 21.66 -10.28 12.57
C THR A 70 21.11 -9.52 11.36
N THR A 71 20.92 -10.22 10.25
CA THR A 71 20.21 -9.69 9.08
C THR A 71 18.73 -10.05 9.16
N ALA A 72 17.87 -9.24 8.52
CA ALA A 72 16.49 -9.61 8.26
C ALA A 72 16.41 -11.04 7.66
N LEU A 73 15.61 -11.90 8.29
CA LEU A 73 15.31 -13.25 7.82
C LEU A 73 13.91 -13.22 7.19
N THR A 74 13.84 -13.28 5.86
CA THR A 74 12.58 -13.34 5.10
C THR A 74 12.34 -14.72 4.47
N PHE A 75 13.18 -15.72 4.79
CA PHE A 75 13.22 -17.02 4.13
C PHE A 75 12.37 -18.10 4.80
N GLY A 76 11.44 -18.69 4.04
CA GLY A 76 10.47 -19.70 4.48
C GLY A 76 11.01 -21.00 5.09
N LEU A 77 12.27 -21.39 4.87
CA LEU A 77 12.85 -22.58 5.55
C LEU A 77 13.45 -22.28 6.92
N GLN A 78 14.16 -21.16 7.09
CA GLN A 78 14.72 -20.77 8.40
C GLN A 78 13.67 -20.14 9.32
N MET A 79 12.58 -19.61 8.77
CA MET A 79 11.48 -19.05 9.54
C MET A 79 10.51 -20.09 10.13
N LEU A 80 10.65 -21.39 9.83
CA LEU A 80 9.71 -22.41 10.33
C LEU A 80 9.82 -22.64 11.85
N MET A 81 10.98 -22.35 12.45
CA MET A 81 11.27 -22.59 13.87
C MET A 81 11.33 -21.31 14.72
N ALA A 82 11.18 -20.12 14.10
CA ALA A 82 11.18 -18.85 14.82
C ALA A 82 9.74 -18.36 15.05
N PRO A 83 9.40 -17.83 16.24
CA PRO A 83 8.09 -17.22 16.46
C PRO A 83 7.88 -16.09 15.45
N LYS A 84 6.79 -16.18 14.68
CA LYS A 84 6.41 -15.19 13.68
C LYS A 84 5.38 -14.23 14.29
N PRO A 85 5.42 -12.94 13.95
CA PRO A 85 4.28 -12.07 14.18
C PRO A 85 3.01 -12.68 13.57
N PRO A 86 1.84 -12.42 14.17
CA PRO A 86 0.55 -12.86 13.63
C PRO A 86 0.35 -12.40 12.19
N LYS A 87 -0.51 -13.11 11.47
CA LYS A 87 -0.88 -12.66 10.13
C LYS A 87 -1.78 -11.42 10.22
N PRO A 88 -1.78 -10.55 9.21
CA PRO A 88 -2.65 -9.37 9.19
C PRO A 88 -4.13 -9.68 9.43
N GLU A 89 -4.62 -10.82 8.96
CA GLU A 89 -6.01 -11.25 9.12
C GLU A 89 -6.34 -11.58 10.58
N ASP A 90 -5.38 -12.08 11.35
CA ASP A 90 -5.58 -12.47 12.75
C ASP A 90 -5.93 -11.27 13.64
N GLY A 91 -5.55 -10.07 13.20
CA GLY A 91 -5.81 -8.81 13.86
C GLY A 91 -7.20 -8.27 13.58
N LYS A 92 -7.91 -8.76 12.54
CA LYS A 92 -9.25 -8.26 12.16
C LYS A 92 -10.39 -8.91 12.93
N ALA A 93 -10.11 -9.90 13.77
CA ALA A 93 -11.11 -10.58 14.59
C ALA A 93 -10.90 -10.23 16.06
N PRO A 94 -11.94 -9.75 16.76
CA PRO A 94 -11.82 -9.50 18.19
C PRO A 94 -11.60 -10.81 18.94
N LYS A 95 -10.77 -10.78 19.99
CA LYS A 95 -10.45 -11.96 20.79
C LYS A 95 -11.42 -12.07 21.97
N THR A 96 -12.02 -13.25 22.15
CA THR A 96 -12.97 -13.61 23.23
C THR A 96 -12.34 -14.48 24.33
N GLN A 97 -11.02 -14.67 24.30
CA GLN A 97 -10.30 -15.49 25.27
C GLN A 97 -10.37 -14.86 26.67
N ALA A 98 -10.45 -15.71 27.72
CA ALA A 98 -10.58 -15.26 29.10
C ALA A 98 -9.37 -14.43 29.59
N VAL A 99 -8.16 -14.75 29.08
CA VAL A 99 -6.93 -14.00 29.36
C VAL A 99 -6.21 -13.76 28.04
N PRO A 100 -6.55 -12.67 27.31
CA PRO A 100 -5.93 -12.36 26.05
C PRO A 100 -4.55 -11.73 26.25
N TYR A 101 -3.63 -11.99 25.33
CA TYR A 101 -2.35 -11.29 25.30
C TYR A 101 -2.54 -9.82 24.91
N ARG A 102 -1.73 -8.94 25.49
CA ARG A 102 -1.62 -7.56 25.00
C ARG A 102 -1.03 -7.59 23.60
N GLN A 103 -1.47 -6.67 22.75
CA GLN A 103 -0.93 -6.50 21.40
C GLN A 103 -0.40 -5.07 21.23
N TRP A 104 0.50 -4.88 20.28
CA TRP A 104 1.11 -3.58 20.00
C TRP A 104 1.24 -3.38 18.49
N CYS A 105 1.32 -2.13 18.04
CA CYS A 105 1.32 -1.81 16.62
C CYS A 105 2.12 -0.55 16.29
N VAL A 106 2.69 -0.55 15.08
CA VAL A 106 3.52 0.52 14.51
C VAL A 106 3.09 0.79 13.07
N GLY A 107 3.26 2.02 12.60
CA GLY A 107 2.68 2.44 11.33
C GLY A 107 1.15 2.37 11.34
N THR A 108 0.51 2.25 10.17
CA THR A 108 -0.95 2.18 10.05
C THR A 108 -1.42 0.74 9.92
N ASN A 109 -2.38 0.27 10.72
CA ASN A 109 -2.89 -1.11 10.65
C ASN A 109 -4.41 -1.17 10.86
N ARG A 110 -5.08 -2.17 10.27
CA ARG A 110 -6.45 -2.53 10.65
C ARG A 110 -6.42 -3.57 11.77
N LEU A 111 -6.93 -3.20 12.95
CA LEU A 111 -6.93 -4.05 14.14
C LEU A 111 -8.27 -4.07 14.86
N SER A 112 -8.51 -5.20 15.50
CA SER A 112 -9.52 -5.46 16.52
C SER A 112 -8.79 -5.73 17.82
N GLY A 113 -9.39 -5.34 18.93
CA GLY A 113 -8.83 -5.60 20.25
C GLY A 113 -9.38 -6.86 20.89
N ALA A 114 -8.78 -7.23 22.02
CA ALA A 114 -9.39 -8.22 22.90
C ALA A 114 -10.51 -7.59 23.73
N PHE A 115 -11.60 -8.31 23.98
CA PHE A 115 -12.71 -7.79 24.77
C PHE A 115 -12.32 -7.61 26.24
N MET A 116 -12.46 -6.38 26.74
CA MET A 116 -12.44 -6.04 28.16
C MET A 116 -13.84 -6.08 28.78
N LEU A 117 -14.86 -5.82 27.96
CA LEU A 117 -16.27 -5.91 28.32
C LEU A 117 -17.03 -6.48 27.13
N TRP A 118 -17.91 -7.44 27.39
CA TRP A 118 -18.85 -7.97 26.40
C TRP A 118 -20.13 -8.37 27.12
N GLU A 119 -21.02 -7.40 27.34
CA GLU A 119 -22.18 -7.61 28.19
C GLU A 119 -23.43 -6.89 27.69
N SER A 120 -24.58 -7.51 27.91
CA SER A 120 -25.87 -6.93 27.55
C SER A 120 -26.54 -6.32 28.79
N ALA A 121 -27.02 -5.09 28.66
CA ALA A 121 -27.78 -4.41 29.71
C ALA A 121 -29.08 -3.83 29.16
N GLY A 122 -30.17 -4.61 29.30
CA GLY A 122 -31.46 -4.29 28.69
C GLY A 122 -31.46 -4.59 27.19
N ASN A 123 -31.80 -3.61 26.36
CA ASN A 123 -31.84 -3.76 24.90
C ASN A 123 -30.55 -3.32 24.20
N LYS A 124 -29.43 -3.18 24.92
CA LYS A 124 -28.14 -2.73 24.37
C LYS A 124 -27.04 -3.71 24.75
N LEU A 125 -26.19 -4.04 23.79
CA LEU A 125 -24.91 -4.71 24.00
C LEU A 125 -23.83 -3.65 24.17
N PHE A 126 -22.97 -3.82 25.16
CA PHE A 126 -21.80 -3.00 25.44
C PHE A 126 -20.56 -3.85 25.21
N ALA A 127 -19.73 -3.42 24.27
CA ALA A 127 -18.49 -4.09 23.92
C ALA A 127 -17.33 -3.09 24.05
N VAL A 128 -16.31 -3.42 24.82
CA VAL A 128 -15.08 -2.62 24.93
C VAL A 128 -13.91 -3.50 24.53
N GLN A 129 -13.05 -3.02 23.63
CA GLN A 129 -11.90 -3.74 23.09
C GLN A 129 -10.59 -3.00 23.38
N ALA A 130 -9.60 -3.70 23.93
CA ALA A 130 -8.22 -3.21 24.08
C ALA A 130 -7.44 -3.46 22.78
N VAL A 131 -7.11 -2.39 22.05
CA VAL A 131 -6.57 -2.49 20.69
C VAL A 131 -5.06 -2.41 20.64
N ALA A 132 -4.42 -1.61 21.50
CA ALA A 132 -2.97 -1.62 21.64
C ALA A 132 -2.59 -1.39 23.11
N GLY A 133 -1.55 -2.09 23.58
CA GLY A 133 -1.01 -1.98 24.92
C GLY A 133 -0.11 -0.76 25.14
N HIS A 134 -0.17 0.22 24.25
CA HIS A 134 0.52 1.51 24.33
C HIS A 134 -0.38 2.59 23.72
N PRO A 135 -0.11 3.88 23.95
CA PRO A 135 -0.81 4.96 23.26
C PRO A 135 -0.63 4.87 21.74
N VAL A 136 -1.70 5.14 21.00
CA VAL A 136 -1.70 5.21 19.53
C VAL A 136 -1.83 6.66 19.07
N SER A 137 -1.37 6.96 17.86
CA SER A 137 -1.44 8.32 17.33
C SER A 137 -2.85 8.73 16.96
N ALA A 138 -3.59 7.89 16.23
CA ALA A 138 -4.95 8.19 15.80
C ALA A 138 -5.73 6.93 15.40
N PHE A 139 -7.06 6.99 15.52
CA PHE A 139 -7.96 6.12 14.75
C PHE A 139 -8.40 6.87 13.49
N LYS A 140 -8.47 6.19 12.35
CA LYS A 140 -8.71 6.80 11.03
C LYS A 140 -10.11 6.50 10.51
N LYS A 141 -10.51 5.23 10.57
CA LYS A 141 -11.83 4.72 10.17
C LYS A 141 -12.14 3.44 10.93
N PHE A 142 -13.40 3.04 10.91
CA PHE A 142 -13.89 1.81 11.53
C PHE A 142 -14.52 0.88 10.50
N TRP A 143 -14.66 -0.39 10.86
CA TRP A 143 -15.52 -1.31 10.15
C TRP A 143 -16.43 -2.03 11.13
N LEU A 144 -17.66 -2.30 10.69
CA LEU A 144 -18.62 -3.20 11.31
C LEU A 144 -18.74 -4.43 10.41
N HIS A 145 -18.01 -5.50 10.73
CA HIS A 145 -17.67 -6.56 9.77
C HIS A 145 -16.90 -5.98 8.57
N ASP A 146 -17.53 -5.91 7.40
CA ASP A 146 -16.93 -5.36 6.18
C ASP A 146 -17.49 -3.97 5.81
N ASP A 147 -18.47 -3.49 6.57
CA ASP A 147 -19.05 -2.17 6.38
C ASP A 147 -18.16 -1.08 6.95
N VAL A 148 -17.62 -0.24 6.07
CA VAL A 148 -16.81 0.93 6.46
C VAL A 148 -17.70 1.95 7.17
N VAL A 149 -17.16 2.51 8.25
CA VAL A 149 -17.71 3.64 8.98
C VAL A 149 -16.63 4.71 9.06
N GLU A 150 -16.83 5.79 8.33
CA GLU A 150 -15.92 6.93 8.35
C GLU A 150 -16.12 7.76 9.62
N LEU A 151 -15.07 8.44 10.11
CA LEU A 151 -15.19 9.29 11.30
C LEU A 151 -16.23 10.40 11.15
N ALA A 152 -16.40 10.91 9.93
CA ALA A 152 -17.40 11.94 9.62
C ALA A 152 -18.84 11.40 9.70
N GLU A 153 -19.04 10.09 9.65
CA GLU A 153 -20.33 9.44 9.88
C GLU A 153 -20.66 9.30 11.38
N LEU A 154 -19.75 9.69 12.29
CA LEU A 154 -20.00 9.63 13.73
C LEU A 154 -20.37 11.02 14.25
N ASP A 155 -21.50 11.12 14.96
CA ASP A 155 -21.90 12.35 15.63
C ASP A 155 -21.06 12.63 16.90
N SER A 156 -21.34 13.73 17.58
CA SER A 156 -20.64 14.10 18.83
C SER A 156 -20.85 13.10 19.98
N THR A 157 -21.86 12.23 19.88
CA THR A 157 -22.16 11.16 20.83
C THR A 157 -21.63 9.80 20.38
N GLY A 158 -20.88 9.75 19.28
CA GLY A 158 -20.36 8.52 18.67
C GLY A 158 -21.42 7.69 17.93
N GLN A 159 -22.64 8.20 17.75
CA GLN A 159 -23.69 7.53 17.00
C GLN A 159 -23.36 7.57 15.51
N ARG A 160 -23.53 6.43 14.82
CA ARG A 160 -23.43 6.41 13.38
C ARG A 160 -24.65 7.09 12.72
N MET A 161 -24.38 8.07 11.86
CA MET A 161 -25.31 8.83 11.04
C MET A 161 -25.41 8.23 9.63
N GLY A 162 -26.61 8.22 9.03
CA GLY A 162 -26.83 7.84 7.62
C GLY A 162 -28.15 7.10 7.37
N ASP A 163 -29.05 7.68 6.58
CA ASP A 163 -30.46 7.25 6.46
C ASP A 163 -30.69 5.89 5.78
N SER A 164 -29.72 5.38 5.02
CA SER A 164 -29.85 4.15 4.21
C SER A 164 -29.11 2.92 4.77
N ASN A 165 -28.47 3.01 5.95
CA ASN A 165 -27.66 1.90 6.49
C ASN A 165 -28.43 1.04 7.52
N PRO A 166 -28.33 -0.31 7.50
CA PRO A 166 -28.92 -1.17 8.53
C PRO A 166 -28.44 -0.87 9.96
N TYR A 167 -27.25 -0.27 10.11
CA TYR A 167 -26.70 0.14 11.41
C TYR A 167 -27.11 1.54 11.87
N ALA A 168 -27.85 2.31 11.05
CA ALA A 168 -28.32 3.64 11.37
C ALA A 168 -29.18 3.64 12.65
N ASP A 169 -28.89 4.58 13.56
CA ASP A 169 -29.51 4.72 14.89
C ASP A 169 -29.39 3.52 15.83
N GLY A 170 -28.60 2.52 15.46
CA GLY A 170 -28.45 1.26 16.19
C GLY A 170 -27.08 1.06 16.81
N VAL A 171 -26.03 1.68 16.25
CA VAL A 171 -24.64 1.44 16.64
C VAL A 171 -23.95 2.76 17.02
N TYR A 172 -23.27 2.74 18.16
CA TYR A 172 -22.43 3.82 18.66
C TYR A 172 -21.00 3.32 18.77
N ILE A 173 -20.03 4.12 18.32
CA ILE A 173 -18.61 3.80 18.33
C ILE A 173 -17.87 4.89 19.11
N PHE A 174 -17.04 4.46 20.04
CA PHE A 174 -16.18 5.31 20.86
C PHE A 174 -14.73 4.85 20.72
N ARG A 175 -13.79 5.76 20.95
CA ARG A 175 -12.36 5.49 20.86
C ARG A 175 -11.59 6.26 21.92
N ARG A 176 -10.47 5.69 22.35
CA ARG A 176 -9.50 6.32 23.25
C ARG A 176 -8.10 6.02 22.76
N LEU A 177 -7.28 7.06 22.67
CA LEU A 177 -5.90 6.95 22.17
C LEU A 177 -4.98 6.26 23.18
N GLY A 178 -5.38 6.18 24.45
CA GLY A 178 -4.62 5.52 25.51
C GLY A 178 -3.53 6.41 26.10
N SER A 179 -3.66 7.74 26.05
CA SER A 179 -2.68 8.65 26.65
C SER A 179 -2.69 8.55 28.18
N GLU A 180 -1.59 8.91 28.84
CA GLU A 180 -1.49 8.91 30.30
C GLU A 180 -2.23 10.09 30.97
N SER A 181 -2.90 10.95 30.18
CA SER A 181 -3.63 12.10 30.72
C SER A 181 -4.98 11.68 31.28
N LEU A 182 -5.31 12.15 32.49
CA LEU A 182 -6.61 12.00 33.14
C LEU A 182 -7.80 12.58 32.34
N ALA A 183 -7.52 13.31 31.25
CA ALA A 183 -8.54 13.75 30.30
C ALA A 183 -9.12 12.60 29.45
N ASP A 184 -8.41 11.47 29.32
CA ASP A 184 -8.95 10.22 28.78
C ASP A 184 -9.81 9.53 29.86
N LEU A 185 -10.93 10.16 30.22
CA LEU A 185 -11.92 9.58 31.12
C LEU A 185 -12.42 8.23 30.56
N PRO A 186 -12.81 7.29 31.44
CA PRO A 186 -13.39 6.02 31.01
C PRO A 186 -14.67 6.28 30.21
N TYR A 187 -15.12 5.30 29.42
CA TYR A 187 -16.28 5.49 28.52
C TYR A 187 -17.55 5.88 29.29
N GLN A 188 -17.83 7.18 29.40
CA GLN A 188 -18.86 7.72 30.29
C GLN A 188 -20.25 7.18 29.92
N ASN A 189 -20.57 7.11 28.63
CA ASN A 189 -21.82 6.54 28.13
C ASN A 189 -22.05 5.06 28.55
N ILE A 190 -20.97 4.32 28.78
CA ILE A 190 -21.02 2.93 29.28
C ILE A 190 -21.16 2.94 30.80
N ILE A 191 -20.40 3.79 31.49
CA ILE A 191 -20.49 3.95 32.95
C ILE A 191 -21.89 4.35 33.39
N ASP A 192 -22.47 5.36 32.75
CA ASP A 192 -23.80 5.88 33.09
C ASP A 192 -24.86 4.79 33.00
N ARG A 193 -24.71 3.85 32.05
CA ARG A 193 -25.62 2.71 31.94
C ARG A 193 -25.53 1.78 33.15
N PHE A 194 -24.30 1.43 33.58
CA PHE A 194 -24.11 0.56 34.73
C PHE A 194 -24.30 1.30 36.06
N ALA A 195 -24.30 2.63 36.07
CA ALA A 195 -24.53 3.42 37.27
C ALA A 195 -25.92 3.19 37.90
N GLU A 196 -26.92 2.84 37.08
CA GLU A 196 -28.27 2.43 37.52
C GLU A 196 -28.27 1.16 38.40
N LYS A 197 -27.21 0.35 38.33
CA LYS A 197 -27.05 -0.87 39.14
C LYS A 197 -26.39 -0.57 40.50
N PRO A 198 -26.69 -1.36 41.55
CA PRO A 198 -25.95 -1.32 42.80
C PRO A 198 -24.45 -1.47 42.54
N LEU A 199 -23.60 -0.81 43.34
CA LEU A 199 -22.14 -0.79 43.12
C LEU A 199 -21.53 -2.19 42.95
N ALA A 200 -21.98 -3.17 43.74
CA ALA A 200 -21.51 -4.56 43.69
C ALA A 200 -21.87 -5.31 42.39
N GLU A 201 -22.83 -4.81 41.61
CA GLU A 201 -23.29 -5.39 40.35
C GLU A 201 -22.77 -4.63 39.11
N ARG A 202 -21.96 -3.57 39.31
CA ARG A 202 -21.44 -2.76 38.20
C ARG A 202 -20.27 -3.49 37.52
N LEU A 203 -20.54 -4.02 36.33
CA LEU A 203 -19.52 -4.70 35.51
C LEU A 203 -18.52 -3.73 34.86
N TRP A 204 -18.86 -2.44 34.77
CA TRP A 204 -17.96 -1.39 34.30
C TRP A 204 -18.12 -0.15 35.18
N THR A 205 -17.01 0.40 35.64
CA THR A 205 -16.96 1.50 36.63
C THR A 205 -15.97 2.59 36.18
N PRO A 206 -15.97 3.77 36.82
CA PRO A 206 -14.95 4.79 36.58
C PRO A 206 -13.51 4.31 36.79
N ASP A 207 -13.28 3.22 37.53
CA ASP A 207 -11.95 2.67 37.77
C ASP A 207 -11.42 1.83 36.58
N HIS A 208 -12.28 1.47 35.63
CA HIS A 208 -11.92 0.73 34.41
C HIS A 208 -11.30 1.66 33.36
N LEU A 209 -10.18 2.28 33.74
CA LEU A 209 -9.54 3.35 33.00
C LEU A 209 -8.72 2.85 31.80
N GLY A 210 -8.11 1.67 31.85
CA GLY A 210 -7.23 1.20 30.77
C GLY A 210 -6.09 2.18 30.44
N ILE A 211 -5.45 2.73 31.48
CA ILE A 211 -4.37 3.74 31.33
C ILE A 211 -3.24 3.15 30.49
N GLY A 212 -2.72 3.96 29.55
CA GLY A 212 -1.63 3.55 28.66
C GLY A 212 -2.05 2.58 27.56
N GLN A 213 -3.35 2.24 27.44
CA GLN A 213 -3.85 1.31 26.43
C GLN A 213 -4.86 1.99 25.51
N ALA A 214 -4.59 1.94 24.20
CA ALA A 214 -5.55 2.36 23.22
C ALA A 214 -6.73 1.38 23.20
N SER A 215 -7.95 1.91 23.22
CA SER A 215 -9.16 1.10 23.23
C SER A 215 -10.22 1.69 22.33
N MET A 216 -11.18 0.85 21.96
CA MET A 216 -12.41 1.28 21.30
C MET A 216 -13.60 0.61 21.96
N ALA A 217 -14.77 1.23 21.87
CA ALA A 217 -15.99 0.67 22.41
C ALA A 217 -17.13 0.77 21.40
N MET A 218 -18.04 -0.20 21.47
CA MET A 218 -19.24 -0.25 20.68
C MET A 218 -20.46 -0.42 21.60
N ILE A 219 -21.52 0.33 21.31
CA ILE A 219 -22.85 0.05 21.84
C ILE A 219 -23.75 -0.35 20.68
N ALA A 220 -24.31 -1.55 20.71
CA ALA A 220 -25.25 -2.03 19.70
C ALA A 220 -26.64 -2.22 20.31
N ARG A 221 -27.64 -1.51 19.78
CA ARG A 221 -29.04 -1.58 20.23
C ARG A 221 -29.75 -2.76 19.55
N ALA A 222 -30.32 -3.65 20.34
CA ALA A 222 -31.21 -4.70 19.87
C ALA A 222 -32.42 -4.11 19.15
N THR A 223 -32.87 -4.78 18.10
CA THR A 223 -33.99 -4.33 17.29
C THR A 223 -35.17 -5.28 17.47
N LYS A 224 -36.37 -4.89 17.00
CA LYS A 224 -37.51 -5.81 17.00
C LYS A 224 -37.11 -7.09 16.25
N ALA A 225 -37.48 -8.27 16.75
CA ALA A 225 -37.11 -9.56 16.17
C ALA A 225 -37.36 -9.63 14.64
N THR A 226 -38.46 -9.04 14.17
CA THR A 226 -38.83 -8.97 12.74
C THR A 226 -37.88 -8.12 11.89
N LYS A 227 -37.12 -7.19 12.49
CA LYS A 227 -36.11 -6.35 11.84
C LYS A 227 -34.67 -6.77 12.18
N GLN A 228 -34.47 -7.75 13.06
CA GLN A 228 -33.15 -8.15 13.53
C GLN A 228 -32.28 -8.68 12.40
N GLN A 229 -32.80 -9.55 11.54
CA GLN A 229 -32.07 -10.05 10.36
C GLN A 229 -31.84 -8.96 9.30
N GLN A 230 -32.66 -7.90 9.28
CA GLN A 230 -32.49 -6.79 8.35
C GLN A 230 -31.39 -5.83 8.82
N ARG A 231 -31.32 -5.55 10.13
CA ARG A 231 -30.33 -4.63 10.71
C ARG A 231 -29.00 -5.30 11.04
N PHE A 232 -29.03 -6.58 11.39
CA PHE A 232 -27.89 -7.37 11.83
C PHE A 232 -27.87 -8.73 11.11
N PRO A 233 -27.71 -8.74 9.77
CA PRO A 233 -27.73 -9.98 8.97
C PRO A 233 -26.64 -10.96 9.38
N TYR A 234 -25.47 -10.45 9.78
CA TYR A 234 -24.31 -11.23 10.24
C TYR A 234 -24.24 -11.38 11.76
N GLY A 235 -25.34 -11.08 12.47
CA GLY A 235 -25.37 -11.05 13.93
C GLY A 235 -24.78 -9.76 14.50
N VAL A 236 -24.20 -9.87 15.70
CA VAL A 236 -23.63 -8.70 16.39
C VAL A 236 -22.48 -8.12 15.57
N PRO A 237 -22.45 -6.79 15.32
CA PRO A 237 -21.39 -6.16 14.56
C PRO A 237 -19.98 -6.42 15.12
N ASN A 238 -19.06 -6.85 14.27
CA ASN A 238 -17.65 -6.96 14.63
C ASN A 238 -16.95 -5.62 14.39
N LEU A 239 -16.70 -4.87 15.46
CA LEU A 239 -15.98 -3.60 15.39
C LEU A 239 -14.47 -3.84 15.20
N THR A 240 -13.91 -3.28 14.12
CA THR A 240 -12.47 -3.15 13.88
C THR A 240 -12.12 -1.72 13.48
N ALA A 241 -10.86 -1.31 13.58
CA ALA A 241 -10.45 0.05 13.26
C ALA A 241 -9.11 0.13 12.54
N GLU A 242 -8.96 1.15 11.71
CA GLU A 242 -7.68 1.54 11.12
C GLU A 242 -7.00 2.52 12.07
N ILE A 243 -5.78 2.18 12.47
CA ILE A 243 -5.08 2.84 13.56
C ILE A 243 -3.69 3.22 13.09
N ASP A 244 -3.35 4.49 13.27
CA ASP A 244 -1.98 4.98 13.26
C ASP A 244 -1.39 4.67 14.64
N GLY A 245 -0.46 3.71 14.70
CA GLY A 245 0.08 3.09 15.92
C GLY A 245 1.01 3.99 16.74
N ALA A 246 2.11 3.43 17.26
CA ALA A 246 3.01 4.14 18.15
C ALA A 246 3.58 5.43 17.54
N LYS A 247 3.67 6.48 18.35
CA LYS A 247 4.50 7.66 18.05
C LYS A 247 5.94 7.31 18.38
N CYS A 248 6.88 7.70 17.52
CA CYS A 248 8.30 7.36 17.67
C CYS A 248 9.14 8.63 17.79
N TRP A 249 10.22 8.54 18.55
CA TRP A 249 11.22 9.60 18.63
C TRP A 249 11.96 9.73 17.30
N ASP A 250 11.83 10.88 16.64
CA ASP A 250 12.70 11.25 15.53
C ASP A 250 13.92 12.02 16.05
N PHE A 251 15.04 11.32 16.15
CA PHE A 251 16.31 11.85 16.62
C PHE A 251 16.98 12.85 15.65
N ARG A 252 16.44 13.04 14.44
CA ARG A 252 16.83 14.12 13.53
C ARG A 252 16.13 15.43 13.89
N ASN A 253 14.99 15.36 14.58
CA ASN A 253 14.20 16.52 14.94
C ASN A 253 14.58 17.04 16.34
N PRO A 254 15.25 18.21 16.45
CA PRO A 254 15.68 18.76 17.73
C PRO A 254 14.51 19.21 18.63
N ALA A 255 13.29 19.33 18.10
CA ALA A 255 12.11 19.65 18.89
C ALA A 255 11.56 18.43 19.66
N GLN A 256 12.04 17.22 19.36
CA GLN A 256 11.65 16.00 20.08
C GLN A 256 12.70 15.61 21.12
N SER A 257 12.24 15.08 22.24
CA SER A 257 13.11 14.58 23.32
C SER A 257 12.89 13.08 23.55
N PRO A 258 13.96 12.27 23.66
CA PRO A 258 13.84 10.84 23.98
C PRO A 258 13.27 10.57 25.38
N THR A 259 13.27 11.56 26.27
CA THR A 259 12.71 11.43 27.63
C THR A 259 11.30 12.01 27.75
N ASN A 260 10.74 12.57 26.68
CA ASN A 260 9.39 13.12 26.66
C ASN A 260 8.58 12.58 25.46
N PRO A 261 7.88 11.44 25.65
CA PRO A 261 7.06 10.82 24.61
C PRO A 261 5.95 11.72 24.04
N ALA A 262 5.53 12.77 24.76
CA ALA A 262 4.52 13.71 24.26
C ALA A 262 5.03 14.55 23.07
N THR A 263 6.35 14.66 22.91
CA THR A 263 6.97 15.37 21.76
C THR A 263 7.09 14.49 20.51
N TRP A 264 6.91 13.17 20.66
CA TRP A 264 7.08 12.23 19.56
C TRP A 264 5.93 12.33 18.57
N THR A 265 6.21 12.00 17.31
CA THR A 265 5.24 12.07 16.22
C THR A 265 5.00 10.70 15.61
N PHE A 266 3.85 10.54 14.96
CA PHE A 266 3.60 9.37 14.13
C PHE A 266 4.61 9.31 12.99
N THR A 267 5.05 8.10 12.67
CA THR A 267 5.94 7.83 11.53
C THR A 267 5.71 6.42 11.02
N LYS A 268 6.03 6.21 9.74
CA LYS A 268 6.13 4.90 9.11
C LYS A 268 7.57 4.52 8.81
N ASN A 269 8.55 5.37 9.15
CA ASN A 269 9.96 5.14 8.86
C ASN A 269 10.49 3.93 9.63
N SER A 270 11.00 2.93 8.91
CA SER A 270 11.46 1.67 9.51
C SER A 270 12.59 1.85 10.53
N ALA A 271 13.53 2.80 10.32
CA ALA A 271 14.64 3.04 11.24
C ALA A 271 14.17 3.69 12.55
N LEU A 272 13.26 4.67 12.47
CA LEU A 272 12.67 5.30 13.66
C LEU A 272 11.83 4.32 14.48
N ILE A 273 11.03 3.49 13.79
CA ILE A 273 10.24 2.42 14.41
C ILE A 273 11.15 1.37 15.07
N LEU A 274 12.27 1.03 14.43
CA LEU A 274 13.24 0.10 15.00
C LEU A 274 13.89 0.67 16.27
N ALA A 275 14.28 1.95 16.28
CA ALA A 275 14.82 2.60 17.46
C ALA A 275 13.79 2.65 18.60
N TRP A 276 12.52 2.91 18.27
CA TRP A 276 11.41 2.82 19.23
C TRP A 276 11.28 1.41 19.82
N HIS A 277 11.29 0.37 18.99
CA HIS A 277 11.19 -1.03 19.43
C HIS A 277 12.38 -1.46 20.29
N LEU A 278 13.60 -1.03 19.94
CA LEU A 278 14.79 -1.39 20.71
C LEU A 278 14.81 -0.72 22.08
N CYS A 279 14.43 0.55 22.19
CA CYS A 279 14.72 1.36 23.37
C CYS A 279 13.51 1.75 24.22
N PHE A 280 12.33 1.92 23.61
CA PHE A 280 11.21 2.62 24.24
C PHE A 280 9.93 1.77 24.35
N SER A 281 9.74 0.79 23.46
CA SER A 281 8.60 -0.11 23.51
C SER A 281 8.63 -0.99 24.77
N GLU A 282 7.50 -1.11 25.46
CA GLU A 282 7.32 -2.08 26.54
C GLU A 282 7.47 -3.53 26.05
N PHE A 283 7.11 -3.76 24.78
CA PHE A 283 7.13 -5.08 24.15
C PHE A 283 8.44 -5.35 23.39
N GLY A 284 9.41 -4.44 23.53
CA GLY A 284 10.71 -4.45 22.86
C GLY A 284 11.87 -4.93 23.73
N GLU A 285 13.11 -4.62 23.32
CA GLU A 285 14.32 -4.99 24.06
C GLU A 285 14.59 -4.10 25.29
N ARG A 286 13.96 -2.91 25.37
CA ARG A 286 14.18 -1.91 26.42
C ARG A 286 15.66 -1.58 26.64
N ALA A 287 16.44 -1.55 25.56
CA ALA A 287 17.84 -1.16 25.60
C ALA A 287 17.97 0.33 25.96
N ASP A 288 18.94 0.66 26.82
CA ASP A 288 19.24 2.05 27.17
C ASP A 288 19.68 2.84 25.92
N TYR A 289 18.84 3.79 25.48
CA TYR A 289 19.09 4.58 24.27
C TYR A 289 20.42 5.37 24.33
N THR A 290 20.88 5.72 25.53
CA THR A 290 22.15 6.45 25.72
C THR A 290 23.38 5.61 25.41
N LYS A 291 23.23 4.27 25.45
CA LYS A 291 24.28 3.30 25.06
C LYS A 291 24.01 2.73 23.67
N ALA A 292 22.76 2.38 23.40
CA ALA A 292 22.36 1.69 22.18
C ALA A 292 22.40 2.62 20.95
N ILE A 293 21.92 3.85 21.05
CA ILE A 293 21.69 4.72 19.89
C ILE A 293 22.62 5.93 19.88
N LEU A 294 22.71 6.68 21.00
CA LEU A 294 23.44 7.95 21.05
C LEU A 294 24.92 7.87 20.60
N PRO A 295 25.71 6.84 20.96
CA PRO A 295 27.13 6.76 20.58
C PRO A 295 27.36 6.61 19.07
N VAL A 296 26.32 6.23 18.32
CA VAL A 296 26.35 5.99 16.88
C VAL A 296 25.19 6.70 16.17
N ILE A 297 24.73 7.82 16.75
CA ILE A 297 23.50 8.49 16.33
C ILE A 297 23.55 8.98 14.87
N ASP A 298 24.71 9.40 14.39
CA ASP A 298 24.85 9.88 13.01
C ASP A 298 24.61 8.77 11.99
N LEU A 299 24.97 7.53 12.31
CA LEU A 299 24.62 6.36 11.48
C LEU A 299 23.10 6.18 11.47
N TRP A 300 22.43 6.28 12.61
CA TRP A 300 20.96 6.16 12.67
C TRP A 300 20.24 7.27 11.91
N LYS A 301 20.76 8.51 11.92
CA LYS A 301 20.27 9.61 11.09
C LYS A 301 20.37 9.30 9.61
N GLU A 302 21.53 8.85 9.16
CA GLU A 302 21.73 8.44 7.77
C GLU A 302 20.77 7.31 7.36
N GLU A 303 20.59 6.28 8.19
CA GLU A 303 19.65 5.18 7.90
C GLU A 303 18.17 5.63 7.88
N ALA A 304 17.79 6.58 8.74
CA ALA A 304 16.45 7.17 8.72
C ALA A 304 16.22 8.01 7.46
N ASP A 305 17.21 8.78 7.02
CA ASP A 305 17.15 9.55 5.78
C ASP A 305 17.01 8.66 4.55
N ILE A 306 17.71 7.51 4.53
CA ILE A 306 17.56 6.52 3.45
C ILE A 306 16.16 5.92 3.40
N CYS A 307 15.56 5.62 4.55
CA CYS A 307 14.17 5.13 4.60
C CYS A 307 13.19 6.17 4.01
N ASP A 308 13.45 7.47 4.21
CA ASP A 308 12.63 8.59 3.72
C ASP A 308 12.99 9.06 2.29
N GLU A 309 13.92 8.40 1.61
CA GLU A 309 14.23 8.71 0.20
C GLU A 309 13.03 8.50 -0.69
N ASP A 310 12.81 9.45 -1.60
CA ASP A 310 11.78 9.35 -2.62
C ASP A 310 12.23 8.45 -3.76
N VAL A 311 11.48 7.37 -3.99
CA VAL A 311 11.69 6.42 -5.08
C VAL A 311 10.65 6.69 -6.19
N PRO A 312 11.08 6.94 -7.44
CA PRO A 312 10.17 7.24 -8.55
C PRO A 312 9.35 6.01 -8.96
N LEU A 313 8.09 6.27 -9.36
CA LEU A 313 7.13 5.26 -9.81
C LEU A 313 7.01 5.25 -11.35
N ASN A 314 6.67 4.10 -11.93
CA ASN A 314 6.44 3.96 -13.37
C ASN A 314 5.28 4.86 -13.86
N GLY A 315 4.21 4.98 -13.06
CA GLY A 315 3.05 5.83 -13.34
C GLY A 315 3.24 7.32 -13.05
N GLY A 316 4.45 7.75 -12.68
CA GLY A 316 4.74 9.10 -12.20
C GLY A 316 4.56 9.26 -10.67
N GLY A 317 5.15 10.32 -10.12
CA GLY A 317 5.21 10.53 -8.66
C GLY A 317 6.31 9.72 -7.97
N THR A 318 6.31 9.76 -6.64
CA THR A 318 7.28 9.07 -5.79
C THR A 318 6.61 8.44 -4.59
N GLU A 319 7.26 7.43 -4.01
CA GLU A 319 6.92 6.88 -2.69
C GLU A 319 8.17 6.77 -1.83
N LYS A 320 8.01 6.70 -0.51
CA LYS A 320 9.15 6.52 0.40
C LYS A 320 9.77 5.13 0.22
N ARG A 321 11.10 5.05 0.33
CA ARG A 321 11.86 3.81 0.10
C ARG A 321 11.40 2.70 1.03
N TYR A 322 11.34 2.96 2.34
CA TYR A 322 11.01 1.97 3.36
C TYR A 322 10.00 2.48 4.38
N GLU A 323 8.80 1.89 4.32
CA GLU A 323 7.77 2.04 5.34
C GLU A 323 7.55 0.73 6.11
N CYS A 324 7.31 0.85 7.41
CA CYS A 324 7.00 -0.24 8.31
C CYS A 324 5.60 -0.06 8.92
N ASN A 325 4.73 -1.03 8.69
CA ASN A 325 3.36 -1.03 9.17
C ASN A 325 2.97 -2.44 9.61
N GLY A 326 2.97 -2.69 10.91
CA GLY A 326 2.63 -4.01 11.42
C GLY A 326 2.27 -4.01 12.90
N TRP A 327 1.90 -5.18 13.37
CA TRP A 327 1.48 -5.41 14.75
C TRP A 327 1.92 -6.80 15.21
N ASP A 328 2.05 -6.96 16.52
CA ASP A 328 2.42 -8.22 17.17
C ASP A 328 1.73 -8.36 18.53
N THR A 329 1.78 -9.56 19.11
CA THR A 329 1.32 -9.84 20.47
C THR A 329 2.49 -9.92 21.44
N ALA A 330 2.22 -9.68 22.71
CA ALA A 330 3.20 -9.78 23.80
C ALA A 330 3.57 -11.24 24.15
N GLU A 331 2.93 -12.23 23.51
CA GLU A 331 3.32 -13.65 23.64
C GLU A 331 4.59 -13.96 22.85
N ASN A 332 4.80 -13.26 21.74
CA ASN A 332 5.98 -13.42 20.92
C ASN A 332 7.19 -12.75 21.57
N SER A 333 8.37 -13.36 21.40
CA SER A 333 9.63 -12.75 21.85
C SER A 333 9.86 -11.41 21.11
N PRO A 334 10.48 -10.39 21.75
CA PRO A 334 10.80 -9.12 21.09
C PRO A 334 11.57 -9.25 19.77
N LYS A 335 12.29 -10.36 19.60
CA LYS A 335 13.02 -10.72 18.38
C LYS A 335 12.11 -10.97 17.17
N ALA A 336 10.87 -11.41 17.37
CA ALA A 336 9.90 -11.61 16.30
C ALA A 336 9.56 -10.27 15.63
N GLY A 337 9.09 -9.30 16.43
CA GLY A 337 8.87 -7.92 15.99
C GLY A 337 10.14 -7.26 15.44
N LEU A 338 11.30 -7.48 16.07
CA LEU A 338 12.59 -6.96 15.56
C LEU A 338 12.88 -7.42 14.13
N ASN A 339 12.77 -8.73 13.87
CA ASN A 339 13.01 -9.30 12.56
C ASN A 339 11.99 -8.82 11.52
N ALA A 340 10.73 -8.64 11.93
CA ALA A 340 9.69 -8.11 11.06
C ALA A 340 9.95 -6.66 10.66
N ILE A 341 10.38 -5.81 11.61
CA ILE A 341 10.79 -4.43 11.32
C ILE A 341 12.01 -4.42 10.38
N LEU A 342 13.05 -5.22 10.66
CA LEU A 342 14.23 -5.32 9.80
C LEU A 342 13.88 -5.79 8.39
N ALA A 343 12.90 -6.70 8.23
CA ALA A 343 12.45 -7.16 6.92
C ALA A 343 11.86 -6.03 6.06
N THR A 344 11.24 -5.00 6.66
CA THR A 344 10.66 -3.87 5.92
C THR A 344 11.70 -2.97 5.24
N CYS A 345 12.96 -3.00 5.70
CA CYS A 345 14.03 -2.17 5.18
C CYS A 345 15.28 -2.95 4.76
N ASP A 346 15.18 -4.28 4.63
CA ASP A 346 16.34 -5.15 4.38
C ASP A 346 17.47 -4.83 5.38
N GLY A 347 17.12 -4.70 6.66
CA GLY A 347 18.00 -4.22 7.70
C GLY A 347 19.02 -5.25 8.17
N HIS A 348 20.23 -4.77 8.46
CA HIS A 348 21.28 -5.49 9.17
C HIS A 348 21.57 -4.76 10.49
N LEU A 349 21.33 -5.42 11.62
CA LEU A 349 21.53 -4.87 12.94
C LEU A 349 22.71 -5.54 13.63
N VAL A 350 23.61 -4.73 14.19
CA VAL A 350 24.80 -5.18 14.91
C VAL A 350 24.81 -4.65 16.32
N VAL A 351 25.23 -5.48 17.27
CA VAL A 351 25.51 -5.11 18.65
C VAL A 351 27.01 -5.03 18.87
N ARG A 352 27.57 -3.83 19.02
CA ARG A 352 28.98 -3.63 19.36
C ARG A 352 29.23 -4.00 20.84
N GLY A 353 30.48 -4.31 21.18
CA GLY A 353 30.88 -4.73 22.54
C GLY A 353 30.59 -3.72 23.66
N ASP A 354 30.40 -2.44 23.34
CA ASP A 354 30.00 -1.38 24.28
C ASP A 354 28.47 -1.24 24.43
N GLY A 355 27.70 -2.10 23.74
CA GLY A 355 26.24 -2.08 23.73
C GLY A 355 25.62 -1.22 22.63
N ALA A 356 26.42 -0.48 21.85
CA ALA A 356 25.90 0.32 20.74
C ALA A 356 25.29 -0.56 19.64
N ARG A 357 24.17 -0.09 19.07
CA ARG A 357 23.42 -0.76 18.01
C ARG A 357 23.71 -0.06 16.70
N ILE A 358 24.29 -0.77 15.74
CA ILE A 358 24.56 -0.22 14.40
C ILE A 358 23.54 -0.82 13.43
N LEU A 359 22.66 0.04 12.89
CA LEU A 359 21.76 -0.31 11.82
C LEU A 359 22.43 -0.06 10.46
N THR A 360 22.13 -0.90 9.48
CA THR A 360 22.42 -0.63 8.07
C THR A 360 21.25 -1.13 7.23
N VAL A 361 20.47 -0.21 6.68
CA VAL A 361 19.33 -0.49 5.81
C VAL A 361 19.78 -0.83 4.39
N GLY A 362 18.86 -1.41 3.61
CA GLY A 362 19.10 -1.95 2.27
C GLY A 362 19.42 -0.92 1.18
N LYS A 363 20.55 -0.23 1.28
CA LYS A 363 21.11 0.60 0.21
C LYS A 363 22.63 0.49 0.24
N PHE A 364 23.19 -0.18 -0.77
CA PHE A 364 24.62 -0.43 -0.83
C PHE A 364 25.40 0.89 -0.88
N ARG A 365 26.41 0.98 -0.01
CA ARG A 365 27.29 2.14 0.12
C ARG A 365 28.71 1.63 0.31
N GLU A 366 29.61 2.04 -0.58
CA GLU A 366 31.03 1.69 -0.49
C GLU A 366 31.65 2.16 0.84
N SER A 367 31.21 3.31 1.36
CA SER A 367 31.65 3.86 2.65
C SER A 367 31.32 2.99 3.86
N ARG A 368 30.37 2.04 3.72
CA ARG A 368 29.95 1.10 4.76
C ARG A 368 30.59 -0.29 4.59
N CYS A 369 31.51 -0.43 3.63
CA CYS A 369 32.22 -1.67 3.36
C CYS A 369 33.51 -1.75 4.19
N SER A 370 33.66 -2.81 4.97
CA SER A 370 34.94 -3.13 5.62
C SER A 370 35.79 -4.02 4.72
N THR A 371 37.11 -4.04 4.91
CA THR A 371 38.00 -4.99 4.20
C THR A 371 38.48 -6.06 5.17
N LEU A 372 38.49 -7.31 4.72
CA LEU A 372 39.03 -8.45 5.44
C LEU A 372 40.21 -9.02 4.63
N SER A 373 41.40 -9.01 5.21
CA SER A 373 42.61 -9.50 4.56
C SER A 373 42.89 -10.96 4.89
N ASP A 374 43.84 -11.59 4.18
CA ASP A 374 44.34 -12.92 4.53
C ASP A 374 44.82 -13.03 6.00
N ALA A 375 45.40 -11.97 6.55
CA ALA A 375 45.90 -11.96 7.93
C ALA A 375 44.78 -12.01 8.98
N ASP A 376 43.59 -11.55 8.63
CA ASP A 376 42.43 -11.47 9.53
C ASP A 376 41.65 -12.77 9.63
N ILE A 377 41.94 -13.75 8.76
CA ILE A 377 41.22 -15.00 8.68
C ILE A 377 42.04 -16.11 9.36
N SER A 378 41.39 -16.90 10.21
CA SER A 378 42.00 -18.08 10.85
C SER A 378 41.51 -19.40 10.25
N GLY A 379 40.35 -19.39 9.58
CA GLY A 379 39.75 -20.55 8.94
C GLY A 379 38.58 -20.14 8.05
N HIS A 380 38.17 -21.01 7.13
CA HIS A 380 37.00 -20.78 6.28
C HIS A 380 36.38 -22.10 5.83
N SER A 381 35.09 -22.05 5.48
CA SER A 381 34.34 -23.14 4.86
C SER A 381 33.39 -22.52 3.82
N ILE A 382 33.76 -22.56 2.54
CA ILE A 382 33.02 -21.90 1.45
C ILE A 382 32.44 -22.94 0.51
N GLN A 383 31.15 -22.80 0.22
CA GLN A 383 30.43 -23.52 -0.82
C GLN A 383 30.28 -22.61 -2.04
N TYR A 384 30.66 -23.10 -3.21
CA TYR A 384 30.60 -22.31 -4.45
C TYR A 384 29.35 -22.59 -5.28
N ASP A 385 28.52 -23.55 -4.85
CA ASP A 385 27.26 -23.93 -5.47
C ASP A 385 26.29 -24.41 -4.38
N VAL A 386 25.02 -24.50 -4.73
CA VAL A 386 23.96 -25.02 -3.87
C VAL A 386 23.51 -26.40 -4.35
N LEU A 387 23.05 -27.24 -3.41
CA LEU A 387 22.43 -28.50 -3.75
C LEU A 387 21.10 -28.25 -4.48
N PHE A 388 20.68 -29.19 -5.32
CA PHE A 388 19.42 -29.08 -6.06
C PHE A 388 18.18 -28.93 -5.16
N GLU A 389 18.24 -29.47 -3.94
CA GLU A 389 17.17 -29.34 -2.95
C GLU A 389 17.04 -27.92 -2.38
N ASP A 390 18.12 -27.15 -2.39
CA ASP A 390 18.18 -25.75 -1.94
C ASP A 390 18.09 -24.76 -3.10
N GLU A 391 18.01 -25.24 -4.35
CA GLU A 391 17.93 -24.39 -5.53
C GLU A 391 16.53 -23.75 -5.64
N VAL A 392 16.51 -22.45 -5.90
CA VAL A 392 15.29 -21.64 -6.02
C VAL A 392 15.32 -20.94 -7.36
N ASN A 393 14.28 -21.16 -8.17
CA ASN A 393 14.19 -20.60 -9.53
C ASN A 393 12.94 -19.71 -9.73
N ARG A 394 12.17 -19.49 -8.67
CA ARG A 394 11.07 -18.51 -8.63
C ARG A 394 10.91 -17.94 -7.21
N LEU A 395 10.76 -16.63 -7.10
CA LEU A 395 10.50 -15.93 -5.83
C LEU A 395 9.15 -15.21 -5.88
N ILE A 396 8.28 -15.49 -4.91
CA ILE A 396 6.93 -14.92 -4.78
C ILE A 396 6.90 -13.99 -3.56
N PRO A 397 6.83 -12.66 -3.76
CA PRO A 397 6.75 -11.72 -2.65
C PRO A 397 5.32 -11.63 -2.12
N LYS A 398 5.17 -11.75 -0.79
CA LYS A 398 3.90 -11.60 -0.09
C LYS A 398 3.94 -10.39 0.82
N PHE A 399 2.85 -9.63 0.88
CA PHE A 399 2.75 -8.41 1.67
C PHE A 399 1.32 -8.20 2.18
N THR A 400 1.12 -7.22 3.06
CA THR A 400 -0.22 -6.85 3.53
C THR A 400 -0.82 -5.81 2.61
N TYR A 401 -2.00 -6.03 2.06
CA TYR A 401 -2.59 -5.12 1.09
C TYR A 401 -3.79 -4.34 1.66
N PRO A 402 -3.64 -3.04 1.99
CA PRO A 402 -4.74 -2.23 2.55
C PRO A 402 -5.96 -2.12 1.63
N ALA A 403 -5.77 -2.19 0.31
CA ALA A 403 -6.87 -2.04 -0.66
C ALA A 403 -7.88 -3.19 -0.64
N ILE A 404 -7.44 -4.40 -0.24
CA ILE A 404 -8.31 -5.55 0.04
C ILE A 404 -8.53 -5.71 1.55
N ASP A 405 -8.71 -4.58 2.22
CA ASP A 405 -9.01 -4.50 3.64
C ASP A 405 -7.92 -5.08 4.56
N TYR A 406 -6.64 -4.85 4.23
CA TYR A 406 -5.46 -5.32 4.99
C TYR A 406 -5.30 -6.84 5.00
N ALA A 407 -5.66 -7.53 3.91
CA ALA A 407 -5.39 -8.96 3.75
C ALA A 407 -4.05 -9.18 3.04
N THR A 408 -3.47 -10.36 3.24
CA THR A 408 -2.24 -10.81 2.62
C THR A 408 -2.47 -10.99 1.13
N ALA A 409 -1.61 -10.41 0.32
CA ALA A 409 -1.62 -10.53 -1.12
C ALA A 409 -0.21 -10.82 -1.64
N ASP A 410 -0.16 -11.43 -2.80
CA ASP A 410 1.07 -11.73 -3.51
C ASP A 410 1.27 -10.65 -4.59
N THR A 411 2.53 -10.29 -4.85
CA THR A 411 2.89 -9.46 -6.01
C THR A 411 3.31 -10.36 -7.18
N ASP A 412 3.58 -9.74 -8.34
CA ASP A 412 4.27 -10.43 -9.43
C ASP A 412 5.57 -11.09 -8.94
N TYR A 413 5.82 -12.30 -9.41
CA TYR A 413 6.99 -13.10 -9.05
C TYR A 413 8.22 -12.73 -9.87
N PHE A 414 9.40 -13.08 -9.34
CA PHE A 414 10.65 -13.12 -10.11
C PHE A 414 10.95 -14.55 -10.49
N GLU A 415 11.47 -14.79 -11.69
CA GLU A 415 11.81 -16.14 -12.11
C GLU A 415 13.02 -16.20 -13.04
N ASP A 416 13.66 -17.37 -13.04
CA ASP A 416 14.69 -17.75 -14.01
C ASP A 416 14.18 -18.92 -14.85
N THR A 417 13.70 -18.59 -16.05
CA THR A 417 13.13 -19.58 -16.99
C THR A 417 14.18 -20.58 -17.49
N ALA A 418 15.44 -20.17 -17.62
CA ALA A 418 16.51 -21.07 -18.02
C ALA A 418 16.83 -22.08 -16.92
N ALA A 419 16.88 -21.64 -15.65
CA ALA A 419 17.03 -22.52 -14.51
C ALA A 419 15.84 -23.49 -14.35
N GLN A 420 14.62 -23.05 -14.62
CA GLN A 420 13.43 -23.92 -14.62
C GLN A 420 13.51 -25.01 -15.69
N LEU A 421 13.92 -24.66 -16.92
CA LEU A 421 14.11 -25.64 -18.00
C LEU A 421 15.18 -26.67 -17.65
N LYS A 422 16.28 -26.23 -17.03
CA LYS A 422 17.37 -27.13 -16.57
C LYS A 422 16.91 -28.04 -15.42
N ALA A 423 16.14 -27.51 -14.47
CA ALA A 423 15.61 -28.27 -13.34
C ALA A 423 14.45 -29.20 -13.72
N GLY A 424 13.81 -28.97 -14.87
CA GLY A 424 12.61 -29.69 -15.31
C GLY A 424 11.35 -29.40 -14.48
N ARG A 425 11.42 -28.45 -13.52
CA ARG A 425 10.32 -28.05 -12.65
C ARG A 425 10.52 -26.64 -12.08
N VAL A 426 9.42 -26.02 -11.67
CA VAL A 426 9.45 -24.79 -10.89
C VAL A 426 9.79 -25.13 -9.43
N LEU A 427 10.76 -24.42 -8.87
CA LEU A 427 11.23 -24.48 -7.50
C LEU A 427 10.91 -23.12 -6.85
N PRO A 428 9.64 -22.92 -6.41
CA PRO A 428 9.19 -21.65 -5.89
C PRO A 428 9.59 -21.46 -4.43
N GLN A 429 9.90 -20.22 -4.07
CA GLN A 429 10.05 -19.78 -2.69
C GLN A 429 9.21 -18.55 -2.42
N GLU A 430 8.65 -18.46 -1.22
CA GLU A 430 7.89 -17.30 -0.77
C GLU A 430 8.79 -16.38 0.08
N ALA A 431 8.70 -15.08 -0.17
CA ALA A 431 9.29 -14.04 0.68
C ALA A 431 8.16 -13.29 1.40
N GLU A 432 8.12 -13.42 2.74
CA GLU A 432 7.06 -12.83 3.56
C GLU A 432 7.47 -11.43 4.07
N TYR A 433 6.77 -10.40 3.59
CA TYR A 433 6.90 -9.01 4.02
C TYR A 433 5.58 -8.52 4.66
N THR A 434 5.10 -9.24 5.67
CA THR A 434 3.78 -8.96 6.30
C THR A 434 3.66 -7.56 6.90
N TRP A 435 4.77 -6.90 7.23
CA TRP A 435 4.78 -5.53 7.77
C TRP A 435 4.99 -4.45 6.70
N VAL A 436 4.98 -4.84 5.42
CA VAL A 436 5.01 -3.94 4.27
C VAL A 436 3.62 -3.85 3.69
N GLN A 437 3.18 -2.61 3.43
CA GLN A 437 1.83 -2.33 2.89
C GLN A 437 1.80 -1.81 1.46
N GLN A 438 2.95 -1.33 0.96
CA GLN A 438 3.11 -0.93 -0.43
C GLN A 438 3.65 -2.10 -1.24
N TRP A 439 2.89 -2.52 -2.25
CA TRP A 439 3.27 -3.65 -3.11
C TRP A 439 4.59 -3.39 -3.87
N ARG A 440 4.85 -2.12 -4.24
CA ARG A 440 6.11 -1.70 -4.89
C ARG A 440 7.31 -1.82 -3.96
N GLN A 441 7.17 -1.44 -2.69
CA GLN A 441 8.22 -1.68 -1.68
C GLN A 441 8.49 -3.18 -1.52
N ALA A 442 7.45 -4.03 -1.47
CA ALA A 442 7.61 -5.48 -1.40
C ALA A 442 8.36 -6.03 -2.63
N ARG A 443 8.02 -5.56 -3.85
CA ARG A 443 8.75 -5.90 -5.08
C ARG A 443 10.22 -5.45 -5.05
N ARG A 444 10.52 -4.25 -4.54
CA ARG A 444 11.91 -3.76 -4.39
C ARG A 444 12.71 -4.62 -3.43
N LEU A 445 12.16 -4.93 -2.26
CA LEU A 445 12.80 -5.81 -1.28
C LEU A 445 13.03 -7.20 -1.85
N ALA A 446 12.03 -7.75 -2.55
CA ALA A 446 12.13 -9.05 -3.19
C ALA A 446 13.12 -9.07 -4.34
N LYS A 447 13.28 -8.00 -5.13
CA LYS A 447 14.31 -7.94 -6.18
C LYS A 447 15.71 -8.07 -5.57
N ARG A 448 15.97 -7.36 -4.47
CA ARG A 448 17.25 -7.46 -3.76
C ARG A 448 17.49 -8.88 -3.28
N GLU A 449 16.46 -9.52 -2.72
CA GLU A 449 16.56 -10.89 -2.26
C GLU A 449 16.71 -11.89 -3.40
N TRP A 450 16.01 -11.69 -4.52
CA TRP A 450 16.15 -12.48 -5.72
C TRP A 450 17.59 -12.46 -6.27
N LEU A 451 18.19 -11.26 -6.35
CA LEU A 451 19.59 -11.11 -6.75
C LEU A 451 20.55 -11.83 -5.79
N ARG A 452 20.25 -11.83 -4.47
CA ARG A 452 21.01 -12.63 -3.50
C ARG A 452 20.79 -14.12 -3.69
N ILE A 453 19.57 -14.59 -3.92
CA ILE A 453 19.26 -16.02 -4.15
C ILE A 453 20.08 -16.54 -5.33
N GLN A 454 20.22 -15.75 -6.40
CA GLN A 454 21.05 -16.09 -7.55
C GLN A 454 22.56 -16.20 -7.21
N GLN A 455 23.02 -15.59 -6.13
CA GLN A 455 24.38 -15.80 -5.62
C GLN A 455 24.49 -17.15 -4.93
N LYS A 456 25.05 -18.13 -5.64
CA LYS A 456 25.23 -19.49 -5.13
C LYS A 456 26.38 -19.63 -4.15
N VAL A 457 27.33 -18.69 -4.16
CA VAL A 457 28.49 -18.72 -3.26
C VAL A 457 28.08 -18.27 -1.85
N ASN A 458 28.26 -19.16 -0.89
CA ASN A 458 27.99 -18.93 0.53
C ASN A 458 29.00 -19.68 1.41
N GLY A 459 29.02 -19.40 2.71
CA GLY A 459 29.86 -20.16 3.63
C GLY A 459 30.07 -19.46 4.95
N SER A 460 31.11 -19.89 5.68
CA SER A 460 31.55 -19.24 6.92
C SER A 460 33.03 -18.94 6.90
N ILE A 461 33.41 -17.82 7.53
CA ILE A 461 34.78 -17.39 7.72
C ILE A 461 35.01 -17.22 9.22
N ASP A 462 36.07 -17.84 9.73
CA ASP A 462 36.58 -17.59 11.08
C ASP A 462 37.49 -16.36 11.04
N VAL A 463 37.03 -15.29 11.66
CA VAL A 463 37.65 -13.97 11.67
C VAL A 463 38.35 -13.75 13.01
N ARG A 464 39.64 -13.40 12.97
CA ARG A 464 40.41 -13.00 14.15
C ARG A 464 39.91 -11.66 14.71
N HIS A 465 40.29 -11.33 15.93
CA HIS A 465 39.98 -10.00 16.50
C HIS A 465 40.55 -8.82 15.69
N SER A 466 41.59 -9.02 14.87
CA SER A 466 42.10 -7.99 13.96
C SER A 466 41.05 -7.57 12.91
N GLY A 467 40.20 -8.50 12.47
CA GLY A 467 39.11 -8.27 11.52
C GLY A 467 37.77 -7.86 12.15
N ILE A 468 37.75 -7.39 13.40
CA ILE A 468 36.50 -7.11 14.14
C ILE A 468 35.57 -6.12 13.42
N ASN A 469 36.12 -5.15 12.67
CA ASN A 469 35.33 -4.19 11.90
C ASN A 469 34.46 -4.87 10.83
N ALA A 470 34.94 -5.97 10.23
CA ALA A 470 34.18 -6.77 9.27
C ALA A 470 33.01 -7.48 9.94
N ALA A 471 33.18 -7.99 11.17
CA ALA A 471 32.10 -8.60 11.94
C ALA A 471 30.98 -7.59 12.30
N TYR A 472 31.30 -6.29 12.36
CA TYR A 472 30.34 -5.21 12.60
C TYR A 472 29.79 -4.55 11.34
N SER A 473 30.27 -4.95 10.17
CA SER A 473 29.84 -4.40 8.88
C SER A 473 28.95 -5.39 8.16
N ARG A 474 27.96 -4.88 7.43
CA ARG A 474 27.13 -5.71 6.56
C ARG A 474 27.91 -6.15 5.33
N TRP A 475 28.56 -5.21 4.65
CA TRP A 475 29.34 -5.48 3.45
C TRP A 475 30.82 -5.59 3.80
N VAL A 476 31.45 -6.63 3.30
CA VAL A 476 32.86 -6.93 3.55
C VAL A 476 33.52 -7.23 2.22
N ARG A 477 34.53 -6.45 1.85
CA ARG A 477 35.43 -6.71 0.73
C ARG A 477 36.50 -7.70 1.16
N LEU A 478 36.71 -8.74 0.38
CA LEU A 478 37.75 -9.74 0.64
C LEU A 478 39.02 -9.37 -0.12
N ASP A 479 40.10 -9.10 0.60
CA ASP A 479 41.47 -8.95 0.08
C ASP A 479 42.27 -10.20 0.47
N THR A 480 41.93 -11.30 -0.19
CA THR A 480 42.37 -12.66 0.18
C THR A 480 43.04 -13.38 -1.00
N PRO A 481 44.12 -12.83 -1.58
CA PRO A 481 44.81 -13.47 -2.70
C PRO A 481 45.38 -14.85 -2.37
N PHE A 482 45.60 -15.19 -1.09
CA PHE A 482 46.22 -16.45 -0.68
C PHE A 482 45.23 -17.46 -0.08
N LEU A 483 44.36 -17.08 0.87
CA LEU A 483 43.47 -18.01 1.57
C LEU A 483 42.21 -18.35 0.77
N ILE A 484 41.59 -17.36 0.11
CA ILE A 484 40.36 -17.55 -0.66
C ILE A 484 40.48 -16.86 -2.03
N PRO A 485 41.40 -17.31 -2.91
CA PRO A 485 41.75 -16.57 -4.13
C PRO A 485 40.57 -16.35 -5.09
N LYS A 486 39.58 -17.26 -5.08
CA LYS A 486 38.36 -17.15 -5.91
C LYS A 486 37.46 -15.98 -5.53
N LEU A 487 37.55 -15.50 -4.29
CA LEU A 487 36.76 -14.39 -3.78
C LEU A 487 37.59 -13.12 -3.58
N ASN A 488 38.87 -13.12 -3.97
CA ASN A 488 39.70 -11.95 -3.87
C ASN A 488 39.14 -10.77 -4.70
N GLY A 489 39.05 -9.59 -4.09
CA GLY A 489 38.46 -8.37 -4.65
C GLY A 489 36.92 -8.33 -4.60
N THR A 490 36.25 -9.45 -4.29
CA THR A 490 34.78 -9.52 -4.25
C THR A 490 34.21 -8.97 -2.95
N ILE A 491 32.94 -8.59 -2.98
CA ILE A 491 32.18 -8.17 -1.80
C ILE A 491 31.31 -9.34 -1.35
N VAL A 492 31.29 -9.59 -0.05
CA VAL A 492 30.39 -10.54 0.60
C VAL A 492 29.51 -9.82 1.62
N GLU A 493 28.28 -10.30 1.80
CA GLU A 493 27.38 -9.87 2.85
C GLU A 493 27.56 -10.74 4.09
N ASN A 494 27.84 -10.11 5.23
CA ASN A 494 27.74 -10.70 6.56
C ASN A 494 26.27 -10.97 6.87
N ARG A 495 25.91 -12.26 6.98
CA ARG A 495 24.54 -12.69 7.27
C ARG A 495 24.31 -12.87 8.76
N ARG A 496 25.32 -13.39 9.44
CA ARG A 496 25.34 -13.63 10.88
C ARG A 496 26.79 -13.63 11.35
N SER A 497 27.06 -12.92 12.44
CA SER A 497 28.36 -12.98 13.12
C SER A 497 28.17 -13.40 14.57
N VAL A 498 28.98 -14.36 15.03
CA VAL A 498 28.92 -14.93 16.37
C VAL A 498 30.30 -14.88 17.00
N LEU A 499 30.39 -14.49 18.28
CA LEU A 499 31.64 -14.57 19.03
C LEU A 499 32.02 -16.03 19.27
N ALA A 500 33.15 -16.47 18.71
CA ALA A 500 33.67 -17.83 18.84
C ALA A 500 34.82 -17.85 19.85
N LEU A 501 34.48 -17.98 21.13
CA LEU A 501 35.44 -17.95 22.25
C LEU A 501 36.56 -19.00 22.10
N THR A 502 36.22 -20.20 21.61
CA THR A 502 37.19 -21.28 21.39
C THR A 502 38.17 -21.02 20.24
N LYS A 503 37.80 -20.14 19.30
CA LYS A 503 38.61 -19.77 18.13
C LYS A 503 39.35 -18.43 18.32
N GLY A 504 39.14 -17.74 19.45
CA GLY A 504 39.76 -16.45 19.74
C GLY A 504 39.35 -15.34 18.76
N GLY A 505 38.09 -15.33 18.31
CA GLY A 505 37.59 -14.40 17.31
C GLY A 505 36.09 -14.53 17.05
N PHE A 506 35.67 -14.36 15.80
CA PHE A 506 34.29 -14.43 15.34
C PHE A 506 34.12 -15.52 14.29
N SER A 507 32.96 -16.18 14.26
CA SER A 507 32.49 -16.97 13.12
C SER A 507 31.49 -16.13 12.36
N MET A 508 31.80 -15.78 11.11
CA MET A 508 30.99 -14.95 10.24
C MET A 508 30.42 -15.77 9.09
N ASP A 509 29.11 -15.91 9.03
CA ASP A 509 28.39 -16.50 7.91
C ASP A 509 28.28 -15.47 6.79
N ILE A 510 28.69 -15.85 5.59
CA ILE A 510 28.78 -14.96 4.43
C ILE A 510 27.97 -15.48 3.25
N LYS A 511 27.53 -14.53 2.42
CA LYS A 511 26.98 -14.80 1.08
C LYS A 511 27.60 -13.83 0.09
N ALA A 512 27.91 -14.27 -1.13
CA ALA A 512 28.40 -13.35 -2.15
C ALA A 512 27.39 -12.21 -2.40
N HIS A 513 27.90 -10.99 -2.53
CA HIS A 513 27.08 -9.83 -2.80
C HIS A 513 26.80 -9.73 -4.31
N PRO A 514 25.55 -9.61 -4.75
CA PRO A 514 25.25 -9.44 -6.16
C PRO A 514 25.70 -8.06 -6.65
N GLU A 515 26.16 -8.00 -7.90
CA GLU A 515 26.39 -6.72 -8.57
C GLU A 515 25.06 -5.98 -8.77
N ASN A 516 25.09 -4.64 -8.72
CA ASN A 516 23.93 -3.79 -8.99
C ASN A 516 22.68 -4.10 -8.13
N ILE A 517 22.86 -4.50 -6.86
CA ILE A 517 21.76 -4.84 -5.95
C ILE A 517 20.70 -3.74 -5.79
N ASP A 518 21.11 -2.47 -5.94
CA ASP A 518 20.25 -1.30 -5.82
C ASP A 518 19.60 -0.87 -7.14
N PHE A 519 19.95 -1.52 -8.25
CA PHE A 519 19.42 -1.15 -9.56
C PHE A 519 17.93 -1.48 -9.66
N TRP A 520 17.13 -0.43 -9.88
CA TRP A 520 15.68 -0.51 -10.02
C TRP A 520 15.23 0.34 -11.19
N ALA A 521 14.65 -0.30 -12.20
CA ALA A 521 14.06 0.33 -13.37
C ALA A 521 12.52 0.20 -13.28
N PRO A 522 11.79 1.28 -12.95
CA PRO A 522 10.34 1.23 -12.75
C PRO A 522 9.56 0.63 -13.94
N ALA A 523 10.01 0.89 -15.18
CA ALA A 523 9.36 0.41 -16.38
C ALA A 523 9.34 -1.13 -16.51
N THR A 524 10.31 -1.83 -15.91
CA THR A 524 10.47 -3.29 -16.05
C THR A 524 10.32 -4.03 -14.72
N ASP A 525 10.80 -3.45 -13.63
CA ASP A 525 10.88 -4.12 -12.33
C ASP A 525 9.67 -3.88 -11.45
N GLU A 526 8.90 -2.81 -11.67
CA GLU A 526 7.77 -2.48 -10.79
C GLU A 526 6.73 -3.60 -10.83
N GLY A 527 6.39 -4.08 -12.02
CA GLY A 527 5.31 -5.06 -12.23
C GLY A 527 3.94 -4.39 -12.22
N MET A 528 2.90 -5.19 -12.11
CA MET A 528 1.52 -4.73 -12.05
C MET A 528 1.02 -4.65 -10.61
N GLN A 529 0.12 -3.71 -10.37
CA GLN A 529 -0.62 -3.66 -9.12
C GLN A 529 -1.46 -4.93 -8.97
N PRO A 530 -1.42 -5.63 -7.83
CA PRO A 530 -2.29 -6.77 -7.58
C PRO A 530 -3.76 -6.40 -7.79
N PRO A 531 -4.56 -7.26 -8.45
CA PRO A 531 -5.96 -6.95 -8.72
C PRO A 531 -6.70 -6.73 -7.40
N ILE A 532 -7.46 -5.65 -7.34
CA ILE A 532 -8.40 -5.39 -6.24
C ILE A 532 -9.73 -5.99 -6.71
N PRO A 533 -10.21 -7.10 -6.12
CA PRO A 533 -11.53 -7.60 -6.43
C PRO A 533 -12.54 -6.46 -6.16
N PRO A 534 -13.48 -6.18 -7.08
CA PRO A 534 -14.51 -5.22 -6.79
C PRO A 534 -15.21 -5.69 -5.52
N LYS A 535 -15.25 -4.84 -4.50
CA LYS A 535 -16.05 -5.14 -3.31
C LYS A 535 -17.48 -5.36 -3.79
N GLN A 536 -18.06 -6.49 -3.41
CA GLN A 536 -19.51 -6.63 -3.55
C GLN A 536 -20.10 -5.48 -2.74
N ASN A 537 -20.88 -4.62 -3.39
CA ASN A 537 -21.64 -3.60 -2.68
C ASN A 537 -22.45 -4.32 -1.59
N LYS A 538 -22.71 -3.64 -0.47
CA LYS A 538 -23.39 -4.14 0.73
C LYS A 538 -24.69 -4.91 0.43
N ASP A 539 -25.28 -4.68 -0.73
CA ASP A 539 -26.53 -5.31 -1.19
C ASP A 539 -26.35 -6.46 -2.20
N GLY A 540 -25.11 -6.82 -2.56
CA GLY A 540 -24.81 -7.83 -3.59
C GLY A 540 -25.23 -7.42 -5.00
N LEU A 541 -25.58 -6.15 -5.22
CA LEU A 541 -26.10 -5.64 -6.48
C LEU A 541 -24.94 -5.26 -7.40
N ALA A 542 -24.93 -5.81 -8.61
CA ALA A 542 -23.99 -5.39 -9.64
C ALA A 542 -24.18 -3.91 -9.98
N THR A 543 -23.10 -3.21 -10.32
CA THR A 543 -23.21 -1.87 -10.91
C THR A 543 -23.47 -2.04 -12.41
N PRO A 544 -24.56 -1.49 -12.98
CA PRO A 544 -24.82 -1.62 -14.41
C PRO A 544 -23.78 -0.87 -15.22
N VAL A 545 -23.36 -1.48 -16.33
CA VAL A 545 -22.54 -0.83 -17.35
C VAL A 545 -23.47 -0.31 -18.44
N ILE A 546 -23.44 1.00 -18.65
CA ILE A 546 -24.14 1.63 -19.78
C ILE A 546 -23.35 1.31 -21.06
N ASN A 547 -23.94 0.54 -21.95
CA ASN A 547 -23.34 0.20 -23.24
C ASN A 547 -23.59 1.33 -24.27
N LEU A 548 -24.79 1.90 -24.27
CA LEU A 548 -25.16 2.95 -25.23
C LEU A 548 -26.18 3.91 -24.64
N VAL A 549 -25.95 5.22 -24.83
CA VAL A 549 -26.94 6.27 -24.59
C VAL A 549 -27.21 7.02 -25.88
N ARG A 550 -28.48 7.18 -26.24
CA ARG A 550 -28.87 7.90 -27.46
C ARG A 550 -30.17 8.65 -27.31
N ALA A 551 -30.22 9.86 -27.86
CA ALA A 551 -31.47 10.60 -28.00
C ALA A 551 -32.37 9.94 -29.06
N LYS A 552 -33.67 9.83 -28.76
CA LYS A 552 -34.70 9.34 -29.67
C LYS A 552 -35.81 10.37 -29.79
N SER A 553 -36.07 10.76 -31.02
CA SER A 553 -37.12 11.71 -31.37
C SER A 553 -38.41 10.99 -31.76
N ASN A 554 -39.53 11.52 -31.29
CA ASN A 554 -40.89 11.15 -31.72
C ASN A 554 -41.54 12.26 -32.58
N GLY A 555 -40.73 13.14 -33.20
CA GLY A 555 -41.19 14.18 -34.12
C GLY A 555 -41.54 15.52 -33.46
N SER A 556 -42.04 15.53 -32.22
CA SER A 556 -42.30 16.76 -31.44
C SER A 556 -41.57 16.80 -30.10
N SER A 557 -41.09 15.66 -29.61
CA SER A 557 -40.40 15.50 -28.34
C SER A 557 -39.23 14.51 -28.47
N VAL A 558 -38.33 14.57 -27.50
CA VAL A 558 -37.16 13.69 -27.42
C VAL A 558 -37.12 13.01 -26.06
N TYR A 559 -36.80 11.72 -26.04
CA TYR A 559 -36.47 10.96 -24.84
C TYR A 559 -35.09 10.33 -25.01
N ILE A 560 -34.49 9.90 -23.90
CA ILE A 560 -33.21 9.22 -23.94
C ILE A 560 -33.43 7.71 -23.85
N ARG A 561 -32.81 6.98 -24.77
CA ARG A 561 -32.68 5.53 -24.67
C ARG A 561 -31.33 5.19 -24.05
N VAL A 562 -31.38 4.42 -22.97
CA VAL A 562 -30.23 3.88 -22.24
C VAL A 562 -30.25 2.37 -22.39
N ASP A 563 -29.25 1.83 -23.07
CA ASP A 563 -29.06 0.39 -23.20
C ASP A 563 -27.99 -0.03 -22.18
N ILE A 564 -28.38 -0.82 -21.18
CA ILE A 564 -27.48 -1.38 -20.16
C ILE A 564 -27.22 -2.86 -20.44
N ILE A 565 -26.04 -3.35 -20.03
CA ILE A 565 -25.70 -4.77 -20.13
C ILE A 565 -26.56 -5.56 -19.15
N ASP A 566 -27.20 -6.62 -19.64
CA ASP A 566 -28.04 -7.53 -18.86
C ASP A 566 -27.21 -8.25 -17.78
N PRO A 567 -27.62 -8.23 -16.50
CA PRO A 567 -26.91 -8.90 -15.42
C PRO A 567 -27.23 -10.40 -15.33
N ASP A 568 -28.15 -10.93 -16.16
CA ASP A 568 -28.66 -12.31 -16.09
C ASP A 568 -29.29 -12.62 -14.71
N ASP A 569 -29.98 -11.62 -14.14
CA ASP A 569 -30.68 -11.69 -12.86
C ASP A 569 -32.03 -10.95 -12.93
N ASP A 570 -33.11 -11.73 -13.05
CA ASP A 570 -34.49 -11.24 -13.16
C ASP A 570 -35.04 -10.62 -11.85
N SER A 571 -34.31 -10.71 -10.73
CA SER A 571 -34.74 -10.11 -9.45
C SER A 571 -34.45 -8.61 -9.35
N LEU A 572 -33.66 -8.07 -10.28
CA LEU A 572 -33.18 -6.70 -10.29
C LEU A 572 -34.11 -5.77 -11.09
N ILE A 573 -34.51 -4.66 -10.47
CA ILE A 573 -35.24 -3.58 -11.12
C ILE A 573 -34.22 -2.56 -11.64
N PRO A 574 -34.04 -2.39 -12.95
CA PRO A 574 -33.20 -1.33 -13.47
C PRO A 574 -33.82 0.03 -13.19
N ILE A 575 -32.99 0.97 -12.78
CA ILE A 575 -33.35 2.37 -12.58
C ILE A 575 -32.38 3.26 -13.35
N THR A 576 -32.88 4.37 -13.87
CA THR A 576 -32.05 5.41 -14.50
C THR A 576 -32.29 6.73 -13.82
N ARG A 577 -31.24 7.54 -13.67
CA ARG A 577 -31.37 8.95 -13.33
C ARG A 577 -30.81 9.82 -14.44
N TYR A 578 -31.44 10.96 -14.67
CA TYR A 578 -30.97 11.93 -15.65
C TYR A 578 -31.15 13.36 -15.16
N ARG A 579 -30.29 14.28 -15.62
CA ARG A 579 -30.39 15.73 -15.34
C ARG A 579 -29.88 16.57 -16.49
N LEU A 580 -30.22 17.84 -16.50
CA LEU A 580 -29.57 18.84 -17.36
C LEU A 580 -28.13 19.06 -16.89
N ALA A 581 -27.17 19.05 -17.82
CA ALA A 581 -25.78 19.40 -17.52
C ALA A 581 -25.64 20.89 -17.13
N ASP A 582 -26.53 21.74 -17.66
CA ASP A 582 -26.67 23.14 -17.31
C ASP A 582 -28.15 23.53 -17.36
N ASP A 583 -28.69 24.00 -16.23
CA ASP A 583 -30.07 24.45 -16.10
C ASP A 583 -30.30 25.87 -16.65
N GLY A 584 -29.26 26.53 -17.16
CA GLY A 584 -29.26 27.90 -17.66
C GLY A 584 -28.63 28.90 -16.69
N SER A 585 -28.23 28.47 -15.49
CA SER A 585 -27.48 29.26 -14.51
C SER A 585 -25.96 29.00 -14.54
N GLY A 586 -25.49 28.09 -15.38
CA GLY A 586 -24.12 27.59 -15.38
C GLY A 586 -23.88 26.45 -14.38
N ASN A 587 -24.95 25.93 -13.76
CA ASN A 587 -24.91 24.81 -12.81
C ASN A 587 -25.74 23.62 -13.32
N PRO A 588 -25.38 22.38 -12.97
CA PRO A 588 -26.19 21.20 -13.29
C PRO A 588 -27.56 21.26 -12.59
N GLY A 589 -28.60 20.76 -13.28
CA GLY A 589 -29.94 20.65 -12.71
C GLY A 589 -30.10 19.50 -11.70
N GLU A 590 -31.31 19.38 -11.15
CA GLU A 590 -31.69 18.28 -10.24
C GLU A 590 -31.74 16.93 -10.96
N TRP A 591 -31.40 15.86 -10.23
CA TRP A 591 -31.53 14.49 -10.73
C TRP A 591 -32.99 14.05 -10.72
N ILE A 592 -33.43 13.48 -11.85
CA ILE A 592 -34.75 12.87 -12.00
C ILE A 592 -34.55 11.36 -12.12
N ASP A 593 -35.07 10.62 -11.15
CA ASP A 593 -34.98 9.17 -11.08
C ASP A 593 -36.21 8.52 -11.73
N GLN A 594 -35.99 7.42 -12.47
CA GLN A 594 -37.03 6.66 -13.14
C GLN A 594 -36.77 5.15 -13.01
N GLU A 595 -37.78 4.40 -12.61
CA GLU A 595 -37.71 2.95 -12.39
C GLU A 595 -38.40 2.17 -13.51
N TYR A 596 -37.90 0.96 -13.81
CA TYR A 596 -38.43 0.10 -14.87
C TYR A 596 -38.65 -1.34 -14.37
N PRO A 597 -39.69 -1.58 -13.57
CA PRO A 597 -39.96 -2.92 -12.99
C PRO A 597 -40.28 -3.99 -14.04
N ASP A 598 -40.79 -3.59 -15.21
CA ASP A 598 -41.20 -4.50 -16.28
C ASP A 598 -40.18 -4.58 -17.43
N ALA A 599 -38.96 -4.10 -17.23
CA ALA A 599 -37.93 -4.13 -18.26
C ALA A 599 -37.46 -5.56 -18.53
N THR A 600 -37.52 -6.00 -19.79
CA THR A 600 -37.10 -7.34 -20.20
C THR A 600 -35.83 -7.28 -21.05
N PRO A 601 -34.86 -8.18 -20.84
CA PRO A 601 -33.67 -8.24 -21.66
C PRO A 601 -33.98 -8.65 -23.11
N ALA A 602 -33.27 -8.05 -24.06
CA ALA A 602 -33.36 -8.39 -25.47
C ALA A 602 -31.97 -8.33 -26.13
N GLY A 603 -31.39 -9.50 -26.40
CA GLY A 603 -30.09 -9.63 -27.05
C GLY A 603 -28.90 -9.28 -26.15
N GLY A 604 -28.97 -9.61 -24.85
CA GLY A 604 -27.93 -9.33 -23.86
C GLY A 604 -27.92 -7.89 -23.30
N PHE A 605 -28.94 -7.10 -23.63
CA PHE A 605 -29.10 -5.72 -23.16
C PHE A 605 -30.52 -5.47 -22.67
N ILE A 606 -30.66 -4.59 -21.69
CA ILE A 606 -31.94 -4.05 -21.23
C ILE A 606 -32.09 -2.63 -21.77
N LYS A 607 -33.20 -2.35 -22.45
CA LYS A 607 -33.45 -1.06 -23.12
C LYS A 607 -34.40 -0.21 -22.30
N LEU A 608 -33.89 0.88 -21.73
CA LEU A 608 -34.63 1.77 -20.85
C LEU A 608 -34.92 3.08 -21.59
N ASN A 609 -36.17 3.52 -21.58
CA ASN A 609 -36.58 4.77 -22.23
C ASN A 609 -37.01 5.76 -21.15
N THR A 610 -36.29 6.86 -21.01
CA THR A 610 -36.68 7.92 -20.09
C THR A 610 -38.02 8.52 -20.50
N THR A 611 -38.64 9.27 -19.60
CA THR A 611 -39.67 10.25 -19.98
C THR A 611 -39.06 11.33 -20.88
N VAL A 612 -39.94 12.16 -21.46
CA VAL A 612 -39.52 13.24 -22.37
C VAL A 612 -38.58 14.21 -21.66
N VAL A 613 -37.42 14.46 -22.26
CA VAL A 613 -36.42 15.40 -21.77
C VAL A 613 -36.49 16.72 -22.55
N PRO A 614 -36.06 17.86 -21.96
CA PRO A 614 -35.97 19.13 -22.67
C PRO A 614 -35.12 19.00 -23.93
N SER A 615 -35.57 19.56 -25.05
CA SER A 615 -34.91 19.45 -26.36
C SER A 615 -33.70 20.39 -26.51
N GLY A 616 -32.71 19.95 -27.28
CA GLY A 616 -31.51 20.74 -27.61
C GLY A 616 -30.60 21.03 -26.41
N LYS A 617 -30.67 20.21 -25.36
CA LYS A 617 -29.89 20.36 -24.12
C LYS A 617 -28.95 19.17 -23.93
N LEU A 618 -27.83 19.42 -23.25
CA LEU A 618 -26.93 18.34 -22.83
C LEU A 618 -27.50 17.69 -21.56
N ILE A 619 -27.70 16.38 -21.61
CA ILE A 619 -28.27 15.57 -20.54
C ILE A 619 -27.19 14.63 -20.01
N GLU A 620 -27.03 14.61 -18.69
CA GLU A 620 -26.23 13.61 -17.97
C GLU A 620 -27.15 12.46 -17.53
N VAL A 621 -26.67 11.22 -17.67
CA VAL A 621 -27.45 10.01 -17.39
C VAL A 621 -26.61 8.98 -16.66
N GLN A 622 -27.22 8.33 -15.66
CA GLN A 622 -26.65 7.19 -14.94
C GLN A 622 -27.70 6.09 -14.77
N ALA A 623 -27.25 4.86 -14.57
CA ALA A 623 -28.10 3.71 -14.30
C ALA A 623 -27.67 3.02 -13.00
N ALA A 624 -28.60 2.37 -12.31
CA ALA A 624 -28.35 1.50 -11.17
C ALA A 624 -29.32 0.31 -11.20
N TYR A 625 -29.02 -0.75 -10.45
CA TYR A 625 -29.99 -1.82 -10.16
C TYR A 625 -30.58 -1.60 -8.76
N LYS A 626 -31.87 -1.88 -8.63
CA LYS A 626 -32.63 -1.73 -7.39
C LYS A 626 -33.33 -3.05 -7.08
N THR A 627 -33.39 -3.41 -5.80
CA THR A 627 -34.26 -4.49 -5.30
C THR A 627 -35.52 -3.89 -4.68
N SER A 628 -36.43 -4.73 -4.19
CA SER A 628 -37.59 -4.27 -3.42
C SER A 628 -37.27 -3.35 -2.22
N LYS A 629 -36.01 -3.27 -1.78
CA LYS A 629 -35.60 -2.52 -0.57
C LYS A 629 -34.47 -1.51 -0.79
N ASN A 630 -33.45 -1.85 -1.59
CA ASN A 630 -32.22 -1.06 -1.68
C ASN A 630 -31.83 -0.76 -3.13
N THR A 631 -31.10 0.34 -3.33
CA THR A 631 -30.59 0.80 -4.63
C THR A 631 -29.08 0.64 -4.63
N GLY A 632 -28.53 -0.04 -5.64
CA GLY A 632 -27.10 -0.23 -5.82
C GLY A 632 -26.37 1.02 -6.31
N ASP A 633 -25.06 0.90 -6.54
CA ASP A 633 -24.25 2.03 -7.01
C ASP A 633 -24.66 2.48 -8.42
N TRP A 634 -24.53 3.79 -8.64
CA TRP A 634 -24.76 4.40 -9.93
C TRP A 634 -23.58 4.15 -10.87
N SER A 635 -23.87 3.87 -12.13
CA SER A 635 -22.88 3.78 -13.21
C SER A 635 -22.10 5.08 -13.38
N LEU A 636 -21.00 5.02 -14.13
CA LEU A 636 -20.35 6.23 -14.65
C LEU A 636 -21.36 7.10 -15.41
N THR A 637 -21.18 8.43 -15.32
CA THR A 637 -22.05 9.40 -15.99
C THR A 637 -21.82 9.35 -17.50
N ALA A 638 -22.89 9.09 -18.25
CA ALA A 638 -22.92 9.21 -19.70
C ALA A 638 -23.62 10.52 -20.10
N THR A 639 -23.06 11.23 -21.07
CA THR A 639 -23.62 12.49 -21.58
C THR A 639 -24.23 12.31 -22.96
N VAL A 640 -25.41 12.89 -23.19
CA VAL A 640 -26.10 12.85 -24.48
C VAL A 640 -26.80 14.18 -24.76
N THR A 641 -26.71 14.67 -26.00
CA THR A 641 -27.49 15.85 -26.41
C THR A 641 -28.89 15.42 -26.88
N SER A 642 -29.93 16.04 -26.35
CA SER A 642 -31.33 15.72 -26.63
C SER A 642 -31.82 16.30 -27.98
N THR A 643 -31.25 15.79 -29.08
CA THR A 643 -31.56 16.26 -30.44
C THR A 643 -32.92 15.74 -30.93
N VAL A 644 -33.83 16.65 -31.32
CA VAL A 644 -35.18 16.30 -31.84
C VAL A 644 -35.17 16.03 -33.34
N ASP A 645 -34.35 16.75 -34.11
CA ASP A 645 -34.15 16.52 -35.54
C ASP A 645 -32.66 16.41 -35.86
N GLY A 646 -32.20 15.19 -36.09
CA GLY A 646 -30.81 14.92 -36.46
C GLY A 646 -30.50 15.15 -37.94
N THR A 647 -31.51 15.48 -38.76
CA THR A 647 -31.33 15.64 -40.21
C THR A 647 -30.98 17.07 -40.55
N ALA A 648 -29.83 17.29 -41.17
CA ALA A 648 -29.39 18.60 -41.60
C ALA A 648 -30.34 19.19 -42.68
N PRO A 649 -30.64 20.50 -42.66
CA PRO A 649 -31.33 21.15 -43.78
C PRO A 649 -30.50 21.15 -45.07
N ASP A 650 -31.17 21.26 -46.21
CA ASP A 650 -30.50 21.51 -47.49
C ASP A 650 -29.88 22.91 -47.56
N ALA A 651 -28.93 23.08 -48.48
CA ALA A 651 -28.22 24.33 -48.71
C ALA A 651 -29.19 25.49 -49.04
N ALA A 652 -28.90 26.70 -48.56
CA ALA A 652 -29.70 27.87 -48.92
C ALA A 652 -29.56 28.19 -50.43
N GLU A 653 -30.64 28.66 -51.03
CA GLU A 653 -30.79 28.92 -52.46
C GLU A 653 -30.92 30.41 -52.78
N ALA A 654 -30.85 30.75 -54.07
CA ALA A 654 -31.13 32.09 -54.59
C ALA A 654 -30.38 33.21 -53.82
N LEU A 655 -29.10 32.97 -53.55
CA LEU A 655 -28.23 33.97 -52.93
C LEU A 655 -28.06 35.15 -53.90
N ASP A 656 -28.37 36.34 -53.43
CA ASP A 656 -28.18 37.58 -54.19
C ASP A 656 -27.64 38.70 -53.32
N PHE A 657 -26.86 39.60 -53.92
CA PHE A 657 -26.37 40.79 -53.27
C PHE A 657 -26.61 42.00 -54.17
N THR A 658 -27.55 42.83 -53.76
CA THR A 658 -27.81 44.14 -54.35
C THR A 658 -27.54 45.16 -53.25
N ALA A 659 -26.42 45.88 -53.36
CA ALA A 659 -25.94 46.75 -52.30
C ALA A 659 -27.02 47.72 -51.78
N PRO A 660 -27.17 47.88 -50.46
CA PRO A 660 -26.33 47.32 -49.38
C PRO A 660 -26.80 45.94 -48.85
N THR A 661 -27.66 45.23 -49.56
CA THR A 661 -28.42 44.08 -49.03
C THR A 661 -27.93 42.75 -49.57
N PHE A 662 -27.60 41.81 -48.68
CA PHE A 662 -27.38 40.40 -48.97
C PHE A 662 -28.62 39.59 -48.62
N SER A 663 -29.12 38.81 -49.58
CA SER A 663 -30.28 37.95 -49.41
C SER A 663 -29.98 36.49 -49.71
N ALA A 664 -30.67 35.60 -49.01
CA ALA A 664 -30.71 34.18 -49.34
C ALA A 664 -32.10 33.61 -49.02
N ARG A 665 -32.49 32.60 -49.78
CA ARG A 665 -33.73 31.84 -49.57
C ARG A 665 -33.43 30.52 -48.88
N ALA A 666 -34.20 30.18 -47.85
CA ALA A 666 -34.19 28.83 -47.32
C ALA A 666 -34.68 27.84 -48.39
N ALA A 667 -34.01 26.70 -48.57
CA ALA A 667 -34.37 25.72 -49.60
C ALA A 667 -35.88 25.41 -49.59
N ASN A 668 -36.48 25.41 -50.78
CA ASN A 668 -37.92 25.25 -50.97
C ASN A 668 -38.21 24.11 -51.97
N THR A 669 -37.70 22.93 -51.68
CA THR A 669 -38.03 21.74 -52.46
C THR A 669 -39.29 21.10 -51.86
N THR A 670 -40.26 20.78 -52.72
CA THR A 670 -41.52 20.11 -52.38
C THR A 670 -41.35 18.66 -51.87
N ALA A 671 -40.12 18.22 -51.60
CA ALA A 671 -39.80 16.91 -51.05
C ALA A 671 -39.08 17.08 -49.70
N SER A 672 -39.70 16.62 -48.61
CA SER A 672 -39.24 16.33 -47.22
C SER A 672 -38.01 17.02 -46.57
N GLN A 673 -37.38 18.02 -47.18
CA GLN A 673 -36.06 18.57 -46.83
C GLN A 673 -36.08 20.09 -46.55
N GLY A 674 -37.24 20.74 -46.70
CA GLY A 674 -37.52 22.03 -46.08
C GLY A 674 -37.55 21.94 -44.55
N ARG A 675 -36.38 21.88 -43.91
CA ARG A 675 -36.21 21.75 -42.45
C ARG A 675 -35.51 22.95 -41.82
N THR A 676 -35.23 23.98 -42.64
CA THR A 676 -34.57 25.22 -42.20
C THR A 676 -35.46 25.94 -41.20
N THR A 677 -34.87 26.30 -40.06
CA THR A 677 -35.48 27.16 -39.02
C THR A 677 -34.71 28.46 -38.86
N TYR A 678 -33.40 28.43 -39.11
CA TYR A 678 -32.56 29.62 -39.11
C TYR A 678 -31.66 29.68 -40.33
N LEU A 679 -31.38 30.90 -40.81
CA LEU A 679 -30.32 31.21 -41.76
C LEU A 679 -29.26 32.06 -41.05
N THR A 680 -28.04 31.53 -40.98
CA THR A 680 -26.88 32.20 -40.38
C THR A 680 -26.05 32.85 -41.49
N PHE A 681 -25.97 34.17 -41.48
CA PHE A 681 -25.27 34.98 -42.46
C PHE A 681 -23.89 35.41 -41.95
N LYS A 682 -22.83 35.21 -42.74
CA LYS A 682 -21.46 35.63 -42.40
C LYS A 682 -20.78 36.34 -43.56
N VAL A 683 -19.78 37.18 -43.25
CA VAL A 683 -18.91 37.85 -44.22
C VAL A 683 -17.44 37.57 -43.91
N GLY A 684 -16.64 37.33 -44.95
CA GLY A 684 -15.20 37.11 -44.82
C GLY A 684 -14.43 37.49 -46.09
N THR A 685 -13.12 37.25 -46.08
CA THR A 685 -12.29 37.27 -47.31
C THR A 685 -12.59 36.03 -48.16
N THR A 686 -12.26 36.07 -49.45
CA THR A 686 -12.41 34.92 -50.36
C THR A 686 -11.53 33.72 -49.98
N SER A 687 -10.49 33.94 -49.17
CA SER A 687 -9.59 32.91 -48.61
C SER A 687 -10.04 32.32 -47.27
N GLN A 688 -11.05 32.91 -46.61
CA GLN A 688 -11.54 32.44 -45.30
C GLN A 688 -12.56 31.30 -45.43
N THR A 689 -12.54 30.39 -44.45
CA THR A 689 -13.59 29.38 -44.26
C THR A 689 -14.80 29.97 -43.53
N PHE A 690 -15.96 29.30 -43.61
CA PHE A 690 -17.18 29.73 -42.89
C PHE A 690 -16.98 29.84 -41.37
N ALA A 691 -16.16 28.97 -40.79
CA ALA A 691 -15.85 29.00 -39.36
C ALA A 691 -15.11 30.28 -38.95
N ALA A 692 -14.17 30.74 -39.78
CA ALA A 692 -13.35 31.93 -39.54
C ALA A 692 -14.01 33.25 -39.99
N ALA A 693 -15.13 33.19 -40.71
CA ALA A 693 -15.88 34.35 -41.17
C ALA A 693 -16.64 35.05 -40.02
N THR A 694 -16.79 36.38 -40.14
CA THR A 694 -17.49 37.20 -39.15
C THR A 694 -19.00 37.04 -39.27
N LEU A 695 -19.69 36.82 -38.15
CA LEU A 695 -21.16 36.76 -38.10
C LEU A 695 -21.76 38.12 -38.45
N ILE A 696 -22.64 38.16 -39.45
CA ILE A 696 -23.48 39.33 -39.74
C ILE A 696 -24.74 39.24 -38.87
N ASN A 697 -25.53 38.18 -39.05
CA ASN A 697 -26.75 37.94 -38.29
C ASN A 697 -27.21 36.48 -38.41
N LYS A 698 -28.05 36.03 -37.48
CA LYS A 698 -28.77 34.74 -37.53
C LYS A 698 -30.26 35.03 -37.47
N LEU A 699 -30.98 34.75 -38.57
CA LEU A 699 -32.38 35.08 -38.72
C LEU A 699 -33.23 33.82 -38.75
N ALA A 700 -34.36 33.82 -38.04
CA ALA A 700 -35.37 32.77 -38.18
C ALA A 700 -35.91 32.77 -39.62
N ALA A 701 -36.10 31.60 -40.22
CA ALA A 701 -36.57 31.43 -41.58
C ALA A 701 -37.32 30.10 -41.70
N ALA A 702 -38.52 30.11 -42.29
CA ALA A 702 -39.21 28.90 -42.72
C ALA A 702 -38.70 28.45 -44.11
N PRO A 703 -38.93 27.18 -44.50
CA PRO A 703 -38.63 26.73 -45.86
C PRO A 703 -39.27 27.64 -46.92
N GLY A 704 -38.48 28.12 -47.87
CA GLY A 704 -38.91 29.09 -48.88
C GLY A 704 -38.90 30.56 -48.47
N ASP A 705 -38.69 30.89 -47.19
CA ASP A 705 -38.51 32.28 -46.78
C ASP A 705 -37.22 32.86 -47.37
N VAL A 706 -37.31 34.10 -47.86
CA VAL A 706 -36.16 34.91 -48.21
C VAL A 706 -35.81 35.81 -47.02
N ARG A 707 -34.56 35.76 -46.57
CA ARG A 707 -34.04 36.63 -45.51
C ARG A 707 -32.95 37.53 -46.06
N TYR A 708 -32.85 38.71 -45.45
CA TYR A 708 -32.02 39.82 -45.90
C TYR A 708 -31.19 40.34 -44.72
N VAL A 709 -29.92 40.62 -44.96
CA VAL A 709 -29.00 41.26 -44.01
C VAL A 709 -28.18 42.33 -44.71
N GLN A 710 -27.62 43.25 -43.94
CA GLN A 710 -26.69 44.26 -44.45
C GLN A 710 -25.29 43.96 -43.91
N PRO A 711 -24.36 43.43 -44.73
CA PRO A 711 -22.99 43.20 -44.30
C PRO A 711 -22.30 44.55 -44.06
N VAL A 712 -21.72 44.74 -42.87
CA VAL A 712 -20.86 45.90 -42.58
C VAL A 712 -19.42 45.50 -42.91
N SER A 713 -18.85 46.03 -43.98
CA SER A 713 -17.45 45.76 -44.34
C SER A 713 -16.77 46.97 -44.97
N ALA A 714 -15.43 47.01 -44.96
CA ALA A 714 -14.65 48.09 -45.57
C ALA A 714 -14.89 48.19 -47.08
N ALA A 715 -15.23 49.39 -47.53
CA ALA A 715 -15.60 49.73 -48.91
C ALA A 715 -14.58 49.27 -49.95
N GLY A 716 -15.06 48.67 -51.05
CA GLY A 716 -14.28 48.46 -52.29
C GLY A 716 -13.51 47.14 -52.41
N ALA A 717 -13.65 46.19 -51.47
CA ALA A 717 -13.02 44.88 -51.54
C ALA A 717 -14.03 43.76 -51.89
N THR A 718 -13.60 42.78 -52.70
CA THR A 718 -14.37 41.54 -52.92
C THR A 718 -14.41 40.72 -51.62
N ARG A 719 -15.61 40.47 -51.13
CA ARG A 719 -15.87 39.67 -49.93
C ARG A 719 -16.69 38.43 -50.30
N ARG A 720 -16.50 37.37 -49.51
CA ARG A 720 -17.34 36.17 -49.55
C ARG A 720 -18.47 36.32 -48.54
N LEU A 721 -19.69 36.31 -49.06
CA LEU A 721 -20.92 36.36 -48.27
C LEU A 721 -21.46 34.95 -48.16
N TRP A 722 -21.50 34.43 -46.94
CA TRP A 722 -21.93 33.07 -46.64
C TRP A 722 -23.32 33.06 -46.02
N VAL A 723 -24.05 31.99 -46.28
CA VAL A 723 -25.27 31.62 -45.56
C VAL A 723 -25.24 30.13 -45.22
N GLN A 724 -25.60 29.80 -43.99
CA GLN A 724 -25.77 28.43 -43.54
C GLN A 724 -27.18 28.23 -42.97
N PRO A 725 -27.96 27.27 -43.50
CA PRO A 725 -29.23 26.90 -42.91
C PRO A 725 -29.01 26.00 -41.69
N GLU A 726 -29.87 26.11 -40.69
CA GLU A 726 -29.85 25.32 -39.47
C GLU A 726 -31.29 24.90 -39.12
N ASN A 727 -31.48 23.65 -38.67
CA ASN A 727 -32.78 23.18 -38.21
C ASN A 727 -33.06 23.62 -36.76
N ALA A 728 -34.28 23.38 -36.27
CA ALA A 728 -34.68 23.74 -34.91
C ALA A 728 -33.86 23.05 -33.79
N SER A 729 -33.13 21.98 -34.12
CA SER A 729 -32.26 21.23 -33.20
C SER A 729 -30.78 21.64 -33.27
N GLY A 730 -30.45 22.72 -34.00
CA GLY A 730 -29.08 23.21 -34.11
C GLY A 730 -28.20 22.43 -35.10
N VAL A 731 -28.76 21.48 -35.87
CA VAL A 731 -28.00 20.75 -36.89
C VAL A 731 -27.87 21.64 -38.13
N ALA A 732 -26.62 21.94 -38.48
CA ALA A 732 -26.30 22.83 -39.57
C ALA A 732 -26.28 22.09 -40.92
N GLY A 733 -26.88 22.71 -41.93
CA GLY A 733 -26.86 22.28 -43.32
C GLY A 733 -25.59 22.70 -44.06
N PRO A 734 -25.47 22.33 -45.35
CA PRO A 734 -24.38 22.77 -46.20
C PRO A 734 -24.33 24.30 -46.30
N THR A 735 -23.11 24.85 -46.33
CA THR A 735 -22.90 26.29 -46.49
C THR A 735 -22.97 26.70 -47.96
N SER A 736 -23.68 27.78 -48.27
CA SER A 736 -23.71 28.42 -49.59
C SER A 736 -23.01 29.77 -49.53
N PHE A 737 -22.38 30.22 -50.62
CA PHE A 737 -21.73 31.53 -50.67
C PHE A 737 -21.81 32.19 -52.05
N ILE A 738 -21.64 33.51 -52.05
CA ILE A 738 -21.38 34.33 -53.24
C ILE A 738 -20.22 35.28 -52.99
N ASP A 739 -19.40 35.52 -54.01
CA ASP A 739 -18.32 36.51 -53.97
C ASP A 739 -18.77 37.80 -54.67
N ARG A 740 -18.73 38.92 -53.94
CA ARG A 740 -19.22 40.23 -54.40
C ARG A 740 -18.37 41.36 -53.83
N VAL A 741 -18.28 42.46 -54.59
CA VAL A 741 -17.67 43.70 -54.10
C VAL A 741 -18.70 44.38 -53.22
N VAL A 742 -18.40 44.53 -51.93
CA VAL A 742 -19.25 45.27 -50.99
C VAL A 742 -18.82 46.74 -51.09
N PRO A 743 -19.73 47.65 -51.50
CA PRO A 743 -19.39 49.06 -51.70
C PRO A 743 -19.05 49.79 -50.41
#